data_AF-A0A3A4SI80-F1
#
_entry.id   AF-A0A3A4SI80-F1
#
_cell.length_a   1.000
_cell.length_b   1.000
_cell.length_c   1.000
_cell.angle_alpha   90.00
_cell.angle_beta   90.00
_cell.angle_gamma   90.00
#
_symmetry.space_group_name_H-M   'P 1'
#
loop_
_entity.id
_entity.type
_entity.pdbx_description
1 polymer ?
#
loop_
_entity_poly.entity_id
_entity_poly.type
_entity_poly.pdbx_seq_one_letter_code
_entity_poly.pdbx_strand_id
1 'polypeptide(L)'
;MSSGSLQTTRNPLILICILLLLCTVFNPANAADYYVDIVNGCDVAGGACAVAGDGSQAAPWKTFHHAVLQLAAGDTLHALPGTYNYANGEPDTAINVSVSAAIIGEPFGQAVIDGSGAASWSNGIGVSGITGVSVQGLMIKNFIHGIDVNNCSPEILNNILVDNSVGISVIANMSEASPTIINNLIYEEVSNAMTYGIQIQGVSSGALNASQIYHNTIDGGSTDAIYFDTDVELFKLDVRYNNITGFGGYAINHVDPSLNAGSVVAYNNVYGNGNTYTTNLTSYLSDNIAADPGYADPANGDYHLPPGVGSVDQIPAAAGDPVTQDLDGKTRMTPFDIGCYEFADMYTLTVSITGDGKVSSEILDINCPGDCAETTMMGTVFRLTSTADSGYRFDRWIVDGTAQTDNPVDISLSGDRQVEAIFVALNLPEHTSDEQIFPAGTTSVIIQANNFFTPSLTEHALSHWLVRREDRKTYHNMDYDASFTADTDSSSGLTSHVVKGLTTGMVYVWKVGYENSDGTIIWSDEFGFAVGDNAPLPSMTLPGGTLVEDYRMLSFPIWTLQPLPELLDIPCDPKTIRAGTWDPAIPGYIECGPDLKVDPGRAYWVLSRNDLQITTAGIPVTIGLDVEVELIRGWNMISCPNARDYTWEDVQILESDLQGGLLFGPIRIGNLTDSTYIEPELWRWENGRYAADTVRMIPYNGYWVKSNRDHLFLKFPETAVSAGDFSSASRVMEETTSRKQFDMDTMEAPPMPMGNDSLDSGGGCFIDIIYLRPAH
;
A
#
# COMPACT_ATOMS: atom_id res chain seq x y z
N MET A 1 53.54 -16.64 -40.90
CA MET A 1 54.02 -17.93 -40.36
C MET A 1 55.00 -17.60 -39.24
N SER A 2 54.48 -17.54 -38.01
CA SER A 2 54.77 -18.47 -36.88
C SER A 2 56.22 -18.40 -36.41
N SER A 3 56.52 -17.87 -35.22
CA SER A 3 56.42 -18.54 -33.90
C SER A 3 57.06 -17.56 -32.90
N GLY A 4 56.75 -17.43 -31.62
CA GLY A 4 56.02 -18.23 -30.65
C GLY A 4 56.68 -17.89 -29.30
N SER A 5 56.11 -16.97 -28.52
CA SER A 5 56.59 -16.63 -27.17
C SER A 5 55.78 -17.40 -26.13
N LEU A 6 56.48 -18.07 -25.21
CA LEU A 6 55.89 -18.64 -24.01
C LEU A 6 55.38 -17.50 -23.12
N GLN A 7 54.06 -17.39 -22.99
CA GLN A 7 53.41 -16.73 -21.85
C GLN A 7 53.15 -17.79 -20.77
N THR A 8 53.63 -17.50 -19.56
CA THR A 8 53.21 -18.16 -18.33
C THR A 8 51.75 -17.80 -18.07
N THR A 9 50.86 -18.76 -18.27
CA THR A 9 49.44 -18.66 -17.94
C THR A 9 49.26 -18.61 -16.43
N ARG A 10 48.96 -17.43 -15.89
CA ARG A 10 48.25 -17.28 -14.61
C ARG A 10 46.82 -17.76 -14.84
N ASN A 11 46.41 -18.82 -14.16
CA ASN A 11 45.01 -19.27 -14.06
C ASN A 11 44.20 -18.21 -13.29
N PRO A 12 43.16 -17.60 -13.90
CA PRO A 12 42.13 -16.86 -13.19
C PRO A 12 40.88 -17.72 -13.18
N LEU A 13 40.74 -18.57 -12.17
CA LEU A 13 39.53 -19.33 -11.91
C LEU A 13 39.39 -19.41 -10.40
N ILE A 14 38.67 -18.43 -9.85
CA ILE A 14 37.64 -18.56 -8.81
C ILE A 14 36.96 -17.19 -8.82
N LEU A 15 35.80 -17.13 -9.49
CA LEU A 15 34.92 -16.00 -9.61
C LEU A 15 33.54 -16.50 -9.15
N ILE A 16 32.90 -15.76 -8.25
CA ILE A 16 31.46 -15.76 -7.92
C ILE A 16 30.92 -17.03 -7.23
N CYS A 17 30.70 -16.91 -5.91
CA CYS A 17 29.53 -17.42 -5.16
C CYS A 17 29.69 -17.06 -3.67
N ILE A 18 29.39 -15.81 -3.28
CA ILE A 18 29.04 -15.47 -1.88
C ILE A 18 27.92 -14.43 -1.95
N LEU A 19 26.70 -14.92 -2.20
CA LEU A 19 25.46 -14.25 -1.86
C LEU A 19 24.59 -15.37 -1.26
N LEU A 20 24.07 -15.15 -0.06
CA LEU A 20 23.37 -16.09 0.83
C LEU A 20 24.24 -17.13 1.56
N LEU A 21 24.79 -16.74 2.72
CA LEU A 21 24.95 -17.65 3.87
C LEU A 21 25.03 -16.87 5.20
N LEU A 22 23.94 -16.21 5.60
CA LEU A 22 23.61 -15.94 7.01
C LEU A 22 22.85 -17.16 7.52
N CYS A 23 23.58 -18.24 7.77
CA CYS A 23 23.20 -19.40 8.56
C CYS A 23 24.36 -20.38 8.46
N THR A 24 25.18 -20.45 9.51
CA THR A 24 26.08 -21.57 9.71
C THR A 24 25.25 -22.85 9.72
N VAL A 25 25.80 -23.92 9.12
CA VAL A 25 25.15 -25.23 8.99
C VAL A 25 24.99 -25.85 10.39
N PHE A 26 23.91 -25.50 11.07
CA PHE A 26 23.42 -26.17 12.26
C PHE A 26 22.45 -27.28 11.84
N ASN A 27 22.53 -28.41 12.53
CA ASN A 27 21.58 -29.50 12.36
C ASN A 27 20.22 -29.03 12.95
N PRO A 28 19.20 -28.69 12.13
CA PRO A 28 18.07 -27.85 12.54
C PRO A 28 16.95 -28.70 13.13
N ALA A 29 17.25 -29.45 14.18
CA ALA A 29 16.23 -30.32 14.76
C ALA A 29 15.29 -29.57 15.72
N ASN A 30 15.70 -28.48 16.41
CA ASN A 30 14.87 -27.79 17.42
C ASN A 30 15.27 -26.34 17.78
N ALA A 31 15.93 -25.55 16.92
CA ALA A 31 16.25 -24.15 17.26
C ALA A 31 14.98 -23.29 17.33
N ALA A 32 14.79 -22.53 18.42
CA ALA A 32 13.61 -21.69 18.64
C ALA A 32 13.96 -20.26 19.08
N ASP A 33 13.04 -19.32 18.79
CA ASP A 33 13.09 -17.94 19.25
C ASP A 33 12.35 -17.80 20.59
N TYR A 34 13.05 -17.22 21.56
CA TYR A 34 12.51 -16.91 22.88
C TYR A 34 12.64 -15.43 23.20
N TYR A 35 11.78 -14.94 24.10
CA TYR A 35 11.66 -13.54 24.45
C TYR A 35 11.76 -13.36 25.97
N VAL A 36 12.51 -12.35 26.38
CA VAL A 36 12.55 -11.85 27.75
C VAL A 36 12.10 -10.40 27.79
N ASP A 37 11.21 -10.08 28.73
CA ASP A 37 10.63 -8.77 28.94
C ASP A 37 10.56 -8.48 30.46
N ILE A 38 11.45 -7.63 30.95
CA ILE A 38 11.49 -7.27 32.37
C ILE A 38 10.20 -6.59 32.85
N VAL A 39 9.48 -5.91 31.95
CA VAL A 39 8.27 -5.14 32.24
C VAL A 39 7.06 -6.06 32.32
N ASN A 40 6.81 -6.85 31.27
CA ASN A 40 5.57 -7.62 31.11
C ASN A 40 5.73 -9.13 31.29
N GLY A 41 6.96 -9.64 31.30
CA GLY A 41 7.24 -11.07 31.34
C GLY A 41 6.98 -11.73 32.70
N CYS A 42 7.02 -13.05 32.68
CA CYS A 42 6.88 -13.86 33.89
C CYS A 42 7.75 -15.13 33.90
N ASP A 43 8.58 -15.32 34.93
CA ASP A 43 9.42 -16.53 35.06
C ASP A 43 8.67 -17.72 35.66
N VAL A 44 7.83 -17.50 36.67
CA VAL A 44 7.13 -18.55 37.41
C VAL A 44 5.72 -18.13 37.79
N ALA A 45 4.78 -19.08 37.79
CA ALA A 45 3.40 -18.81 38.21
C ALA A 45 3.33 -18.56 39.72
N GLY A 46 2.71 -17.43 40.11
CA GLY A 46 2.57 -17.02 41.50
C GLY A 46 2.91 -15.54 41.73
N GLY A 47 2.31 -14.93 42.75
CA GLY A 47 2.50 -13.49 43.04
C GLY A 47 1.81 -12.61 42.00
N ALA A 48 2.57 -11.75 41.32
CA ALA A 48 2.06 -10.83 40.29
C ALA A 48 1.70 -11.51 38.96
N CYS A 49 2.06 -12.79 38.79
CA CYS A 49 1.77 -13.55 37.57
C CYS A 49 0.70 -14.62 37.79
N ALA A 50 -0.29 -14.66 36.89
CA ALA A 50 -1.30 -15.71 36.86
C ALA A 50 -0.78 -17.02 36.25
N VAL A 51 0.09 -16.93 35.22
CA VAL A 51 0.68 -18.07 34.51
C VAL A 51 2.16 -17.76 34.27
N ALA A 52 3.01 -18.79 34.31
CA ALA A 52 4.43 -18.65 33.95
C ALA A 52 4.54 -18.40 32.43
N GLY A 53 5.47 -17.54 32.03
CA GLY A 53 5.83 -17.38 30.62
C GLY A 53 6.45 -18.65 30.08
N ASP A 54 6.16 -18.96 28.83
CA ASP A 54 6.80 -20.06 28.09
C ASP A 54 7.97 -19.58 27.23
N GLY A 55 8.28 -18.29 27.28
CA GLY A 55 9.34 -17.65 26.50
C GLY A 55 8.90 -17.28 25.10
N SER A 56 7.66 -17.57 24.68
CA SER A 56 7.13 -17.06 23.41
C SER A 56 6.93 -15.54 23.46
N GLN A 57 6.83 -14.89 22.30
CA GLN A 57 6.56 -13.45 22.22
C GLN A 57 5.26 -13.04 22.94
N ALA A 58 4.25 -13.94 22.97
CA ALA A 58 2.98 -13.69 23.64
C ALA A 58 3.03 -13.90 25.17
N ALA A 59 4.00 -14.67 25.66
CA ALA A 59 4.19 -14.98 27.07
C ALA A 59 5.69 -15.04 27.42
N PRO A 60 6.40 -13.90 27.35
CA PRO A 60 7.84 -13.83 27.55
C PRO A 60 8.23 -14.15 28.99
N TRP A 61 9.48 -14.58 29.18
CA TRP A 61 10.08 -14.65 30.52
C TRP A 61 10.34 -13.25 31.06
N LYS A 62 10.47 -13.12 32.38
CA LYS A 62 10.67 -11.81 33.04
C LYS A 62 12.14 -11.44 33.13
N THR A 63 12.94 -12.31 33.73
CA THR A 63 14.33 -11.99 34.06
C THR A 63 15.29 -12.58 33.04
N PHE A 64 16.33 -11.83 32.70
CA PHE A 64 17.37 -12.25 31.78
C PHE A 64 18.13 -13.46 32.33
N HIS A 65 18.38 -13.49 33.64
CA HIS A 65 18.95 -14.66 34.30
C HIS A 65 18.12 -15.92 34.09
N HIS A 66 16.79 -15.82 34.24
CA HIS A 66 15.93 -16.98 34.02
C HIS A 66 15.98 -17.43 32.56
N ALA A 67 15.86 -16.49 31.63
CA ALA A 67 15.84 -16.76 30.20
C ALA A 67 17.10 -17.47 29.70
N VAL A 68 18.29 -16.97 30.05
CA VAL A 68 19.57 -17.58 29.63
C VAL A 68 19.70 -19.03 30.12
N LEU A 69 19.14 -19.36 31.29
CA LEU A 69 19.18 -20.71 31.84
C LEU A 69 18.24 -21.70 31.11
N GLN A 70 17.26 -21.21 30.35
CA GLN A 70 16.31 -22.06 29.63
C GLN A 70 16.80 -22.47 28.24
N LEU A 71 17.80 -21.76 27.69
CA LEU A 71 18.21 -21.94 26.30
C LEU A 71 18.84 -23.31 26.04
N ALA A 72 18.56 -23.85 24.86
CA ALA A 72 19.24 -25.00 24.27
C ALA A 72 20.20 -24.55 23.15
N ALA A 73 21.05 -25.48 22.70
CA ALA A 73 22.00 -25.20 21.64
C ALA A 73 21.28 -24.91 20.31
N GLY A 74 21.54 -23.73 19.74
CA GLY A 74 20.95 -23.23 18.51
C GLY A 74 19.83 -22.21 18.72
N ASP A 75 19.38 -21.98 19.95
CA ASP A 75 18.28 -21.06 20.25
C ASP A 75 18.69 -19.58 20.10
N THR A 76 17.67 -18.74 19.92
CA THR A 76 17.82 -17.27 19.89
C THR A 76 17.00 -16.66 21.02
N LEU A 77 17.62 -15.78 21.81
CA LEU A 77 16.96 -15.02 22.87
C LEU A 77 16.88 -13.53 22.48
N HIS A 78 15.65 -13.03 22.37
CA HIS A 78 15.31 -11.64 22.15
C HIS A 78 15.02 -10.95 23.49
N ALA A 79 15.87 -10.01 23.88
CA ALA A 79 15.66 -9.15 25.04
C ALA A 79 14.94 -7.87 24.62
N LEU A 80 13.72 -7.69 25.14
CA LEU A 80 12.87 -6.54 24.84
C LEU A 80 13.26 -5.31 25.68
N PRO A 81 12.80 -4.10 25.32
CA PRO A 81 13.20 -2.86 25.97
C PRO A 81 12.94 -2.85 27.47
N GLY A 82 13.93 -2.40 28.23
CA GLY A 82 13.83 -2.29 29.68
C GLY A 82 15.17 -2.43 30.38
N THR A 83 15.19 -2.12 31.69
CA THR A 83 16.39 -2.21 32.53
C THR A 83 16.38 -3.50 33.35
N TYR A 84 17.26 -4.42 32.99
CA TYR A 84 17.52 -5.69 33.66
C TYR A 84 18.60 -5.48 34.71
N ASN A 85 18.18 -5.28 35.96
CA ASN A 85 19.06 -5.06 37.10
C ASN A 85 18.52 -5.69 38.39
N TYR A 86 19.33 -5.69 39.45
CA TYR A 86 18.97 -6.24 40.74
C TYR A 86 17.68 -5.63 41.33
N ALA A 87 17.50 -4.31 41.19
CA ALA A 87 16.34 -3.60 41.70
C ALA A 87 15.03 -4.02 41.01
N ASN A 88 15.10 -4.43 39.74
CA ASN A 88 13.96 -4.85 38.93
C ASN A 88 13.71 -6.38 38.98
N GLY A 89 14.47 -7.10 39.80
CA GLY A 89 14.21 -8.51 40.12
C GLY A 89 15.22 -9.50 39.53
N GLU A 90 16.27 -9.02 38.86
CA GLU A 90 17.39 -9.90 38.50
C GLU A 90 18.11 -10.42 39.76
N PRO A 91 18.55 -11.69 39.78
CA PRO A 91 19.47 -12.19 40.78
C PRO A 91 20.78 -11.37 40.87
N ASP A 92 21.31 -11.21 42.09
CA ASP A 92 22.66 -10.67 42.31
C ASP A 92 23.71 -11.77 42.11
N THR A 93 23.83 -12.26 40.87
CA THR A 93 24.78 -13.31 40.48
C THR A 93 25.28 -13.07 39.05
N ALA A 94 26.40 -13.67 38.66
CA ALA A 94 26.90 -13.53 37.30
C ALA A 94 26.03 -14.28 36.26
N ILE A 95 25.74 -13.63 35.14
CA ILE A 95 25.11 -14.26 33.97
C ILE A 95 26.18 -14.98 33.15
N ASN A 96 25.99 -16.27 32.90
CA ASN A 96 26.91 -17.08 32.11
C ASN A 96 26.15 -17.85 31.02
N VAL A 97 26.49 -17.59 29.76
CA VAL A 97 25.92 -18.31 28.62
C VAL A 97 26.64 -19.66 28.49
N SER A 98 25.89 -20.75 28.70
CA SER A 98 26.43 -22.12 28.76
C SER A 98 26.04 -23.01 27.57
N VAL A 99 25.32 -22.47 26.59
CA VAL A 99 24.93 -23.15 25.35
C VAL A 99 25.30 -22.30 24.13
N SER A 100 25.40 -22.92 22.95
CA SER A 100 25.52 -22.18 21.69
C SER A 100 24.17 -21.48 21.45
N ALA A 101 24.13 -20.15 21.48
CA ALA A 101 22.90 -19.38 21.33
C ALA A 101 23.18 -17.97 20.80
N ALA A 102 22.20 -17.38 20.13
CA ALA A 102 22.21 -15.98 19.76
C ALA A 102 21.45 -15.16 20.81
N ILE A 103 22.07 -14.10 21.32
CA ILE A 103 21.49 -13.21 22.32
C ILE A 103 21.35 -11.82 21.69
N ILE A 104 20.12 -11.34 21.53
CA ILE A 104 19.79 -10.15 20.75
C ILE A 104 18.97 -9.18 21.62
N GLY A 105 19.43 -7.96 21.81
CA GLY A 105 18.58 -6.87 22.30
C GLY A 105 17.77 -6.28 21.14
N GLU A 106 16.45 -6.19 21.27
CA GLU A 106 15.58 -5.65 20.21
C GLU A 106 14.56 -4.64 20.76
N PRO A 107 14.51 -3.40 20.22
CA PRO A 107 15.46 -2.81 19.28
C PRO A 107 16.86 -2.62 19.89
N PHE A 108 17.87 -2.47 19.04
CA PHE A 108 19.27 -2.36 19.47
C PHE A 108 19.47 -1.23 20.50
N GLY A 109 20.21 -1.53 21.57
CA GLY A 109 20.54 -0.60 22.65
C GLY A 109 19.42 -0.35 23.67
N GLN A 110 18.20 -0.89 23.47
CA GLN A 110 17.08 -0.62 24.38
C GLN A 110 16.90 -1.64 25.51
N ALA A 111 17.48 -2.84 25.37
CA ALA A 111 17.60 -3.80 26.46
C ALA A 111 18.87 -3.46 27.27
N VAL A 112 18.68 -2.91 28.46
CA VAL A 112 19.75 -2.39 29.33
C VAL A 112 20.07 -3.39 30.43
N ILE A 113 21.21 -4.06 30.34
CA ILE A 113 21.78 -4.89 31.40
C ILE A 113 22.62 -3.97 32.31
N ASP A 114 22.22 -3.80 33.56
CA ASP A 114 22.80 -2.80 34.46
C ASP A 114 23.22 -3.40 35.81
N GLY A 115 24.52 -3.29 36.12
CA GLY A 115 25.13 -3.80 37.35
C GLY A 115 24.91 -2.93 38.59
N SER A 116 24.24 -1.77 38.44
CA SER A 116 24.03 -0.83 39.55
C SER A 116 23.34 -1.47 40.75
N GLY A 117 23.97 -1.36 41.91
CA GLY A 117 23.43 -1.84 43.19
C GLY A 117 23.60 -3.34 43.42
N ALA A 118 24.18 -4.09 42.47
CA ALA A 118 24.56 -5.48 42.66
C ALA A 118 25.89 -5.58 43.43
N ALA A 119 26.00 -6.55 44.36
CA ALA A 119 27.21 -6.76 45.16
C ALA A 119 28.07 -7.92 44.62
N SER A 120 27.46 -8.85 43.91
CA SER A 120 28.07 -10.10 43.44
C SER A 120 27.95 -10.32 41.93
N TRP A 121 27.05 -9.61 41.25
CA TRP A 121 26.97 -9.59 39.78
C TRP A 121 28.05 -8.67 39.19
N SER A 122 29.28 -9.17 39.11
CA SER A 122 30.45 -8.37 38.70
C SER A 122 30.65 -8.23 37.19
N ASN A 123 30.14 -9.20 36.41
CA ASN A 123 30.32 -9.26 34.96
C ASN A 123 28.95 -9.19 34.29
N GLY A 124 28.76 -8.34 33.29
CA GLY A 124 27.48 -8.19 32.59
C GLY A 124 27.05 -9.49 31.93
N ILE A 125 27.78 -9.91 30.89
CA ILE A 125 27.57 -11.20 30.19
C ILE A 125 28.87 -12.00 30.15
N GLY A 126 28.87 -13.18 30.76
CA GLY A 126 29.97 -14.14 30.71
C GLY A 126 29.78 -15.20 29.63
N VAL A 127 30.82 -15.48 28.85
CA VAL A 127 30.86 -16.61 27.89
C VAL A 127 32.15 -17.37 28.13
N SER A 128 32.06 -18.69 28.35
CA SER A 128 33.27 -19.48 28.61
C SER A 128 33.26 -20.87 27.98
N GLY A 129 34.36 -21.21 27.30
CA GLY A 129 34.65 -22.58 26.86
C GLY A 129 33.68 -23.16 25.82
N ILE A 130 32.91 -22.31 25.14
CA ILE A 130 31.83 -22.70 24.23
C ILE A 130 31.94 -22.00 22.87
N THR A 131 31.43 -22.64 21.81
CA THR A 131 31.43 -22.10 20.44
C THR A 131 30.02 -21.77 19.98
N GLY A 132 29.88 -20.85 19.02
CA GLY A 132 28.59 -20.53 18.40
C GLY A 132 27.69 -19.70 19.33
N VAL A 133 28.28 -18.75 20.05
CA VAL A 133 27.55 -17.74 20.83
C VAL A 133 27.69 -16.40 20.13
N SER A 134 26.58 -15.68 19.96
CA SER A 134 26.58 -14.28 19.56
C SER A 134 25.89 -13.42 20.62
N VAL A 135 26.44 -12.23 20.87
CA VAL A 135 25.87 -11.23 21.78
C VAL A 135 25.75 -9.94 20.98
N GLN A 136 24.52 -9.47 20.78
CA GLN A 136 24.26 -8.33 19.92
C GLN A 136 23.13 -7.42 20.39
N GLY A 137 23.24 -6.13 20.07
CA GLY A 137 22.17 -5.16 20.27
C GLY A 137 21.84 -4.84 21.74
N LEU A 138 22.68 -5.22 22.71
CA LEU A 138 22.45 -4.92 24.13
C LEU A 138 23.11 -3.61 24.54
N MET A 139 22.53 -2.92 25.52
CA MET A 139 23.24 -1.93 26.33
C MET A 139 23.71 -2.59 27.63
N ILE A 140 25.00 -2.54 27.95
CA ILE A 140 25.59 -3.19 29.13
C ILE A 140 26.38 -2.15 29.93
N LYS A 141 25.99 -1.89 31.19
CA LYS A 141 26.63 -0.84 31.99
C LYS A 141 26.87 -1.15 33.47
N ASN A 142 27.84 -0.43 34.04
CA ASN A 142 28.20 -0.46 35.46
C ASN A 142 28.73 -1.80 35.99
N PHE A 143 29.50 -2.54 35.19
CA PHE A 143 30.15 -3.79 35.59
C PHE A 143 31.67 -3.66 35.71
N ILE A 144 32.31 -4.65 36.34
CA ILE A 144 33.78 -4.80 36.26
C ILE A 144 34.14 -5.14 34.82
N HIS A 145 33.53 -6.18 34.25
CA HIS A 145 33.63 -6.50 32.82
C HIS A 145 32.24 -6.41 32.21
N GLY A 146 32.04 -5.62 31.16
CA GLY A 146 30.77 -5.57 30.45
C GLY A 146 30.46 -6.93 29.81
N ILE A 147 31.34 -7.37 28.91
CA ILE A 147 31.34 -8.74 28.35
C ILE A 147 32.65 -9.43 28.72
N ASP A 148 32.54 -10.60 29.33
CA ASP A 148 33.66 -11.40 29.84
C ASP A 148 33.79 -12.72 29.06
N VAL A 149 34.83 -12.82 28.24
CA VAL A 149 35.07 -13.94 27.33
C VAL A 149 36.26 -14.77 27.83
N ASN A 150 36.04 -16.05 28.07
CA ASN A 150 37.07 -16.94 28.61
C ASN A 150 37.18 -18.24 27.79
N ASN A 151 38.30 -18.45 27.10
CA ASN A 151 38.57 -19.68 26.34
C ASN A 151 37.52 -19.99 25.25
N CYS A 152 37.02 -18.96 24.59
CA CYS A 152 36.06 -19.09 23.50
C CYS A 152 36.12 -17.89 22.55
N SER A 153 35.44 -18.03 21.41
CA SER A 153 35.43 -17.04 20.32
C SER A 153 33.98 -16.67 19.94
N PRO A 154 33.24 -15.94 20.80
CA PRO A 154 31.91 -15.45 20.45
C PRO A 154 31.96 -14.33 19.39
N GLU A 155 30.80 -14.06 18.79
CA GLU A 155 30.53 -12.85 18.02
C GLU A 155 29.95 -11.78 18.95
N ILE A 156 30.57 -10.60 19.02
CA ILE A 156 30.16 -9.47 19.85
C ILE A 156 29.89 -8.29 18.91
N LEU A 157 28.63 -8.07 18.60
CA LEU A 157 28.20 -7.23 17.48
C LEU A 157 27.23 -6.14 17.94
N ASN A 158 27.40 -4.89 17.51
CA ASN A 158 26.36 -3.87 17.67
C ASN A 158 25.92 -3.62 19.13
N ASN A 159 26.81 -3.76 20.13
CA ASN A 159 26.46 -3.51 21.53
C ASN A 159 26.90 -2.10 21.98
N ILE A 160 26.23 -1.58 23.01
CA ILE A 160 26.58 -0.33 23.68
C ILE A 160 27.09 -0.67 25.09
N LEU A 161 28.37 -0.43 25.37
CA LEU A 161 29.00 -0.73 26.66
C LEU A 161 29.39 0.57 27.36
N VAL A 162 28.81 0.84 28.53
CA VAL A 162 28.93 2.14 29.21
C VAL A 162 29.43 1.97 30.64
N ASP A 163 30.39 2.78 31.09
CA ASP A 163 30.85 2.82 32.49
C ASP A 163 31.24 1.46 33.07
N ASN A 164 31.74 0.55 32.23
CA ASN A 164 32.31 -0.70 32.69
C ASN A 164 33.81 -0.50 32.94
N SER A 165 34.37 -1.08 34.01
CA SER A 165 35.82 -0.97 34.28
C SER A 165 36.66 -1.53 33.14
N VAL A 166 36.17 -2.59 32.51
CA VAL A 166 36.61 -3.09 31.20
C VAL A 166 35.36 -3.27 30.35
N GLY A 167 35.31 -2.65 29.17
CA GLY A 167 34.20 -2.85 28.23
C GLY A 167 34.08 -4.33 27.84
N ILE A 168 35.09 -4.83 27.13
CA ILE A 168 35.17 -6.24 26.72
C ILE A 168 36.47 -6.84 27.22
N SER A 169 36.38 -7.92 28.01
CA SER A 169 37.52 -8.69 28.49
C SER A 169 37.59 -10.02 27.76
N VAL A 170 38.76 -10.38 27.25
CA VAL A 170 39.02 -11.64 26.56
C VAL A 170 40.24 -12.31 27.18
N ILE A 171 40.06 -13.54 27.66
CA ILE A 171 41.12 -14.34 28.27
C ILE A 171 41.26 -15.65 27.51
N ALA A 172 42.41 -15.84 26.85
CA ALA A 172 42.86 -17.12 26.33
C ALA A 172 43.79 -17.80 27.35
N ASN A 173 43.30 -18.84 28.02
CA ASN A 173 44.03 -19.64 29.00
C ASN A 173 43.91 -21.14 28.70
N MET A 174 44.97 -21.73 28.15
CA MET A 174 45.04 -23.15 27.72
C MET A 174 44.17 -23.52 26.51
N SER A 175 43.25 -22.67 26.06
CA SER A 175 42.46 -22.85 24.83
C SER A 175 42.46 -21.60 23.96
N GLU A 176 41.83 -21.67 22.80
CA GLU A 176 41.71 -20.54 21.87
C GLU A 176 40.65 -19.53 22.33
N ALA A 177 40.96 -18.23 22.22
CA ALA A 177 39.96 -17.15 22.35
C ALA A 177 40.20 -16.05 21.29
N SER A 178 39.55 -16.20 20.13
CA SER A 178 39.67 -15.28 18.99
C SER A 178 38.29 -14.70 18.63
N PRO A 179 37.60 -13.93 19.52
CA PRO A 179 36.28 -13.39 19.24
C PRO A 179 36.25 -12.40 18.07
N THR A 180 35.07 -12.24 17.48
CA THR A 180 34.77 -11.17 16.53
C THR A 180 34.11 -10.03 17.29
N ILE A 181 34.67 -8.83 17.25
CA ILE A 181 34.24 -7.64 17.98
C ILE A 181 33.99 -6.52 16.97
N ILE A 182 32.73 -6.32 16.57
CA ILE A 182 32.37 -5.43 15.46
C ILE A 182 31.26 -4.46 15.85
N ASN A 183 31.36 -3.20 15.41
CA ASN A 183 30.31 -2.18 15.54
C ASN A 183 29.87 -1.92 16.99
N ASN A 184 30.72 -2.15 17.99
CA ASN A 184 30.37 -1.83 19.37
C ASN A 184 30.69 -0.36 19.67
N LEU A 185 29.82 0.28 20.45
CA LEU A 185 30.07 1.58 21.06
C LEU A 185 30.48 1.35 22.52
N ILE A 186 31.69 1.74 22.89
CA ILE A 186 32.28 1.51 24.22
C ILE A 186 32.73 2.86 24.78
N TYR A 187 32.11 3.33 25.87
CA TYR A 187 32.45 4.64 26.42
C TYR A 187 32.26 4.78 27.93
N GLU A 188 32.83 5.85 28.51
CA GLU A 188 32.54 6.27 29.88
C GLU A 188 31.74 7.59 29.91
N GLU A 189 30.68 7.63 30.73
CA GLU A 189 29.97 8.85 31.12
C GLU A 189 30.55 9.41 32.42
N VAL A 190 30.93 8.51 33.34
CA VAL A 190 31.55 8.86 34.62
C VAL A 190 33.05 8.80 34.47
N SER A 191 33.72 9.95 34.66
CA SER A 191 35.18 10.04 34.51
C SER A 191 35.92 8.99 35.35
N ASN A 192 36.78 8.21 34.70
CA ASN A 192 37.54 7.08 35.25
C ASN A 192 36.69 5.87 35.67
N ALA A 193 35.45 5.74 35.18
CA ALA A 193 34.69 4.50 35.32
C ALA A 193 35.30 3.40 34.47
N MET A 194 35.88 3.73 33.32
CA MET A 194 36.54 2.78 32.43
C MET A 194 38.06 2.82 32.60
N THR A 195 38.65 1.64 32.75
CA THR A 195 40.11 1.44 32.74
C THR A 195 40.57 1.07 31.34
N TYR A 196 39.95 0.04 30.75
CA TYR A 196 40.23 -0.44 29.39
C TYR A 196 38.95 -0.51 28.56
N GLY A 197 39.01 -0.14 27.28
CA GLY A 197 37.89 -0.37 26.37
C GLY A 197 37.77 -1.87 26.05
N ILE A 198 38.82 -2.42 25.44
CA ILE A 198 38.94 -3.84 25.11
C ILE A 198 40.27 -4.35 25.68
N GLN A 199 40.21 -5.37 26.52
CA GLN A 199 41.37 -6.06 27.07
C GLN A 199 41.43 -7.48 26.53
N ILE A 200 42.58 -7.85 25.96
CA ILE A 200 42.84 -9.19 25.42
C ILE A 200 44.10 -9.73 26.07
N GLN A 201 43.95 -10.81 26.85
CA GLN A 201 45.02 -11.44 27.58
C GLN A 201 45.23 -12.89 27.13
N GLY A 202 46.48 -13.21 26.82
CA GLY A 202 46.94 -14.57 26.55
C GLY A 202 47.81 -15.06 27.69
N VAL A 203 47.37 -16.11 28.38
CA VAL A 203 48.13 -16.72 29.47
C VAL A 203 48.41 -18.20 29.18
N SER A 204 49.60 -18.69 29.57
CA SER A 204 50.03 -20.07 29.34
C SER A 204 50.07 -20.46 27.84
N SER A 205 49.75 -21.71 27.47
CA SER A 205 49.75 -22.19 26.08
C SER A 205 48.44 -21.93 25.31
N GLY A 206 47.66 -20.92 25.71
CA GLY A 206 46.43 -20.52 25.01
C GLY A 206 46.74 -19.97 23.61
N ALA A 207 45.86 -20.19 22.63
CA ALA A 207 46.07 -19.72 21.26
C ALA A 207 45.25 -18.45 20.97
N LEU A 208 45.86 -17.47 20.30
CA LEU A 208 45.20 -16.25 19.85
C LEU A 208 45.52 -16.06 18.36
N ASN A 209 44.60 -16.47 17.48
CA ASN A 209 44.89 -16.60 16.04
C ASN A 209 44.54 -15.35 15.21
N ALA A 210 43.58 -14.53 15.67
CA ALA A 210 43.33 -13.12 15.33
C ALA A 210 41.88 -12.74 15.66
N SER A 211 41.66 -12.09 16.80
CA SER A 211 40.38 -11.43 17.05
C SER A 211 40.16 -10.33 16.02
N GLN A 212 39.01 -10.33 15.35
CA GLN A 212 38.65 -9.26 14.42
C GLN A 212 38.04 -8.11 15.22
N ILE A 213 38.73 -6.98 15.30
CA ILE A 213 38.26 -5.80 16.04
C ILE A 213 38.01 -4.69 15.03
N TYR A 214 36.80 -4.64 14.49
CA TYR A 214 36.43 -3.73 13.39
C TYR A 214 35.34 -2.75 13.76
N HIS A 215 35.45 -1.51 13.27
CA HIS A 215 34.36 -0.53 13.35
C HIS A 215 33.82 -0.31 14.77
N ASN A 216 34.65 -0.42 15.80
CA ASN A 216 34.22 -0.05 17.14
C ASN A 216 34.49 1.45 17.34
N THR A 217 33.61 2.13 18.08
CA THR A 217 33.88 3.46 18.63
C THR A 217 34.16 3.30 20.11
N ILE A 218 35.37 3.66 20.54
CA ILE A 218 35.89 3.42 21.88
C ILE A 218 36.37 4.76 22.45
N ASP A 219 35.68 5.30 23.45
CA ASP A 219 35.92 6.65 23.94
C ASP A 219 36.03 6.75 25.47
N GLY A 220 37.11 7.40 25.92
CA GLY A 220 37.32 7.73 27.32
C GLY A 220 37.81 6.55 28.16
N GLY A 221 38.74 6.79 29.07
CA GLY A 221 39.23 5.77 29.99
C GLY A 221 40.58 6.12 30.59
N SER A 222 40.87 5.58 31.76
CA SER A 222 42.05 5.97 32.54
C SER A 222 43.36 5.36 32.03
N THR A 223 43.31 4.26 31.27
CA THR A 223 44.50 3.57 30.73
C THR A 223 44.42 3.38 29.21
N ASP A 224 44.49 2.17 28.69
CA ASP A 224 44.60 1.91 27.25
C ASP A 224 43.24 1.55 26.63
N ALA A 225 42.99 1.97 25.38
CA ALA A 225 41.71 1.67 24.73
C ALA A 225 41.62 0.20 24.32
N ILE A 226 42.62 -0.28 23.58
CA ILE A 226 42.76 -1.69 23.22
C ILE A 226 44.09 -2.17 23.78
N TYR A 227 44.03 -3.06 24.76
CA TYR A 227 45.19 -3.58 25.48
C TYR A 227 45.42 -5.06 25.20
N PHE A 228 46.63 -5.39 24.76
CA PHE A 228 47.09 -6.76 24.51
C PHE A 228 48.26 -7.11 25.43
N ASP A 229 48.05 -8.14 26.26
CA ASP A 229 49.04 -8.70 27.18
C ASP A 229 49.11 -10.20 27.01
N THR A 230 50.13 -10.69 26.31
CA THR A 230 50.17 -12.06 25.78
C THR A 230 51.52 -12.71 26.04
N ASP A 231 51.62 -13.56 27.05
CA ASP A 231 52.79 -14.42 27.27
C ASP A 231 52.94 -15.53 26.19
N VAL A 232 52.25 -15.40 25.05
CA VAL A 232 52.08 -16.42 24.02
C VAL A 232 52.93 -16.08 22.79
N GLU A 233 53.87 -16.96 22.45
CA GLU A 233 54.58 -16.88 21.17
C GLU A 233 53.57 -17.10 20.01
N LEU A 234 53.61 -16.24 18.98
CA LEU A 234 52.77 -16.32 17.77
C LEU A 234 51.33 -15.77 17.91
N PHE A 235 51.18 -14.56 18.45
CA PHE A 235 49.92 -13.80 18.40
C PHE A 235 49.75 -13.04 17.07
N LYS A 236 48.54 -13.03 16.49
CA LYS A 236 48.22 -12.22 15.30
C LYS A 236 47.18 -11.16 15.63
N LEU A 237 47.47 -9.91 15.29
CA LEU A 237 46.53 -8.78 15.40
C LEU A 237 45.73 -8.58 14.13
N ASP A 238 44.44 -8.27 14.27
CA ASP A 238 43.61 -7.79 13.18
C ASP A 238 42.66 -6.67 13.68
N VAL A 239 43.20 -5.45 13.77
CA VAL A 239 42.53 -4.28 14.33
C VAL A 239 42.37 -3.21 13.26
N ARG A 240 41.15 -2.99 12.79
CA ARG A 240 40.89 -2.07 11.68
C ARG A 240 39.68 -1.18 11.88
N TYR A 241 39.65 -0.03 11.24
CA TYR A 241 38.43 0.78 11.10
C TYR A 241 37.83 1.30 12.43
N ASN A 242 38.57 1.29 13.54
CA ASN A 242 38.05 1.72 14.83
C ASN A 242 38.28 3.22 15.06
N ASN A 243 37.29 3.88 15.66
CA ASN A 243 37.44 5.21 16.26
C ASN A 243 37.87 5.03 17.73
N ILE A 244 39.02 5.59 18.10
CA ILE A 244 39.60 5.42 19.43
C ILE A 244 40.01 6.78 19.99
N THR A 245 39.35 7.23 21.06
CA THR A 245 39.49 8.58 21.57
C THR A 245 39.56 8.70 23.09
N GLY A 246 40.26 9.73 23.58
CA GLY A 246 40.12 10.18 24.96
C GLY A 246 40.76 9.30 26.05
N PHE A 247 41.59 8.31 25.72
CA PHE A 247 42.24 7.45 26.72
C PHE A 247 43.48 8.08 27.35
N GLY A 248 43.67 7.90 28.66
CA GLY A 248 44.83 8.40 29.40
C GLY A 248 46.16 7.70 29.07
N GLY A 249 46.10 6.46 28.58
CA GLY A 249 47.20 5.61 28.13
C GLY A 249 47.34 5.60 26.60
N TYR A 250 47.55 4.42 26.03
CA TYR A 250 47.69 4.19 24.59
C TYR A 250 46.33 3.92 23.93
N ALA A 251 46.14 4.40 22.70
CA ALA A 251 45.00 3.99 21.88
C ALA A 251 45.05 2.47 21.60
N ILE A 252 46.20 1.96 21.15
CA ILE A 252 46.42 0.52 21.02
C ILE A 252 47.76 0.15 21.66
N ASN A 253 47.70 -0.64 22.73
CA ASN A 253 48.86 -1.12 23.49
C ASN A 253 49.09 -2.60 23.24
N HIS A 254 50.29 -2.95 22.78
CA HIS A 254 50.78 -4.32 22.80
C HIS A 254 52.09 -4.38 23.59
N VAL A 255 52.10 -5.16 24.67
CA VAL A 255 53.21 -5.25 25.63
C VAL A 255 54.33 -6.17 25.12
N ASP A 256 54.00 -7.22 24.37
CA ASP A 256 54.98 -8.20 23.91
C ASP A 256 55.71 -7.77 22.63
N PRO A 257 56.97 -8.20 22.43
CA PRO A 257 57.78 -7.75 21.31
C PRO A 257 57.56 -8.53 20.00
N SER A 258 56.81 -9.65 20.00
CA SER A 258 56.69 -10.54 18.84
C SER A 258 55.26 -10.76 18.36
N LEU A 259 54.94 -10.20 17.20
CA LEU A 259 53.70 -10.44 16.46
C LEU A 259 53.94 -11.37 15.25
N ASN A 260 52.92 -12.13 14.88
CA ASN A 260 52.94 -12.98 13.69
C ASN A 260 53.00 -12.17 12.39
N ALA A 261 53.68 -12.76 11.39
CA ALA A 261 53.59 -12.28 10.02
C ALA A 261 52.12 -12.27 9.56
N GLY A 262 51.66 -11.13 9.05
CA GLY A 262 50.26 -10.91 8.66
C GLY A 262 49.39 -10.25 9.73
N SER A 263 49.96 -9.80 10.86
CA SER A 263 49.29 -8.87 11.77
C SER A 263 49.03 -7.53 11.08
N VAL A 264 47.86 -6.93 11.31
CA VAL A 264 47.46 -5.67 10.68
C VAL A 264 46.80 -4.75 11.70
N VAL A 265 47.27 -3.50 11.74
CA VAL A 265 46.64 -2.40 12.47
C VAL A 265 46.43 -1.27 11.46
N ALA A 266 45.22 -1.15 10.90
CA ALA A 266 45.00 -0.30 9.74
C ALA A 266 43.70 0.49 9.75
N TYR A 267 43.69 1.68 9.16
CA TYR A 267 42.49 2.52 9.05
C TYR A 267 41.80 2.82 10.39
N ASN A 268 42.52 2.83 11.50
CA ASN A 268 41.98 3.29 12.79
C ASN A 268 42.17 4.80 12.91
N ASN A 269 41.24 5.49 13.56
CA ASN A 269 41.41 6.88 13.97
C ASN A 269 41.75 6.94 15.45
N VAL A 270 42.94 7.43 15.78
CA VAL A 270 43.48 7.49 17.16
C VAL A 270 43.67 8.93 17.61
N TYR A 271 42.62 9.55 18.14
CA TYR A 271 42.61 10.98 18.45
C TYR A 271 42.50 11.29 19.95
N GLY A 272 43.26 12.26 20.45
CA GLY A 272 43.13 12.73 21.84
C GLY A 272 43.60 11.75 22.94
N ASN A 273 44.24 10.64 22.58
CA ASN A 273 44.78 9.67 23.54
C ASN A 273 46.16 10.12 24.09
N GLY A 274 46.51 9.69 25.31
CA GLY A 274 47.80 10.00 25.94
C GLY A 274 49.01 9.54 25.11
N ASN A 275 48.87 8.39 24.46
CA ASN A 275 49.76 7.86 23.44
C ASN A 275 48.94 7.19 22.33
N THR A 276 49.50 7.05 21.13
CA THR A 276 48.81 6.38 20.02
C THR A 276 49.07 4.88 20.02
N TYR A 277 50.34 4.46 19.91
CA TYR A 277 50.73 3.06 19.77
C TYR A 277 51.98 2.75 20.59
N THR A 278 52.14 1.49 21.04
CA THR A 278 53.45 1.02 21.50
C THR A 278 54.43 0.85 20.34
N THR A 279 55.73 0.95 20.62
CA THR A 279 56.79 0.84 19.60
C THR A 279 56.79 -0.51 18.86
N ASN A 280 56.26 -1.55 19.49
CA ASN A 280 56.18 -2.91 18.93
C ASN A 280 55.22 -2.99 17.73
N LEU A 281 54.27 -2.04 17.60
CA LEU A 281 53.29 -2.02 16.53
C LEU A 281 53.77 -1.32 15.25
N THR A 282 54.89 -0.60 15.30
CA THR A 282 55.34 0.31 14.22
C THR A 282 55.48 -0.34 12.85
N SER A 283 55.84 -1.62 12.77
CA SER A 283 55.97 -2.36 11.50
C SER A 283 54.64 -2.87 10.91
N TYR A 284 53.53 -2.72 11.64
CA TYR A 284 52.22 -3.28 11.32
C TYR A 284 51.15 -2.20 11.08
N LEU A 285 51.52 -0.92 11.22
CA LEU A 285 50.63 0.22 11.00
C LEU A 285 50.50 0.54 9.50
N SER A 286 49.28 0.73 9.01
CA SER A 286 49.03 1.25 7.67
C SER A 286 47.75 2.09 7.63
N ASP A 287 47.79 3.26 6.99
CA ASP A 287 46.60 4.10 6.74
C ASP A 287 45.78 4.50 7.99
N ASN A 288 46.37 4.45 9.19
CA ASN A 288 45.74 5.00 10.40
C ASN A 288 45.81 6.54 10.41
N ILE A 289 44.79 7.18 10.97
CA ILE A 289 44.69 8.64 11.10
C ILE A 289 44.62 9.08 12.57
N ALA A 290 44.71 10.37 12.81
CA ALA A 290 44.59 10.99 14.14
C ALA A 290 43.86 12.33 14.02
N ALA A 291 42.62 12.25 13.54
CA ALA A 291 41.75 13.40 13.30
C ALA A 291 40.64 13.44 14.34
N ASP A 292 40.19 14.63 14.72
CA ASP A 292 39.03 14.77 15.60
C ASP A 292 37.79 14.13 14.93
N PRO A 293 37.18 13.09 15.53
CA PRO A 293 35.95 12.51 14.99
C PRO A 293 34.77 13.49 15.04
N GLY A 294 34.83 14.51 15.90
CA GLY A 294 33.81 15.55 16.00
C GLY A 294 32.43 15.03 16.35
N TYR A 295 32.33 14.00 17.21
CA TYR A 295 31.06 13.37 17.62
C TYR A 295 29.94 14.38 17.91
N ALA A 296 28.71 14.03 17.53
CA ALA A 296 27.55 14.91 17.60
C ALA A 296 27.26 15.42 19.02
N ASP A 297 27.15 14.52 20.01
CA ASP A 297 26.92 14.88 21.42
C ASP A 297 27.40 13.75 22.38
N PRO A 298 28.73 13.54 22.49
CA PRO A 298 29.28 12.44 23.28
C PRO A 298 28.97 12.58 24.79
N ALA A 299 28.69 13.80 25.27
CA ALA A 299 28.29 14.04 26.66
C ALA A 299 26.95 13.39 27.03
N ASN A 300 26.13 13.06 26.03
CA ASN A 300 24.85 12.36 26.18
C ASN A 300 24.85 10.99 25.48
N GLY A 301 26.04 10.43 25.19
CA GLY A 301 26.18 9.11 24.56
C GLY A 301 25.93 9.09 23.05
N ASP A 302 25.82 10.25 22.39
CA ASP A 302 25.64 10.36 20.95
C ASP A 302 26.98 10.50 20.22
N TYR A 303 27.47 9.37 19.71
CA TYR A 303 28.73 9.25 18.99
C TYR A 303 28.57 9.23 17.46
N HIS A 304 27.40 9.64 16.94
CA HIS A 304 27.23 9.80 15.51
C HIS A 304 28.22 10.84 14.96
N LEU A 305 28.65 10.60 13.73
CA LEU A 305 29.59 11.46 13.03
C LEU A 305 28.83 12.59 12.31
N PRO A 306 29.16 13.87 12.53
CA PRO A 306 28.62 14.97 11.72
C PRO A 306 29.28 15.06 10.33
N PRO A 307 28.69 15.82 9.38
CA PRO A 307 29.28 16.01 8.06
C PRO A 307 30.67 16.64 8.09
N GLY A 308 31.57 16.12 7.27
CA GLY A 308 32.89 16.72 7.01
C GLY A 308 33.91 16.56 8.14
N VAL A 309 33.65 15.69 9.12
CA VAL A 309 34.60 15.34 10.18
C VAL A 309 35.65 14.33 9.71
N GLY A 310 36.75 14.23 10.45
CA GLY A 310 37.93 13.48 10.03
C GLY A 310 37.78 11.96 9.99
N SER A 311 36.71 11.39 10.55
CA SER A 311 36.40 9.96 10.48
C SER A 311 35.52 9.55 9.29
N VAL A 312 34.97 10.53 8.56
CA VAL A 312 34.06 10.31 7.43
C VAL A 312 34.83 10.07 6.13
N ASP A 313 34.39 9.12 5.31
CA ASP A 313 34.92 8.72 4.00
C ASP A 313 36.40 8.28 4.01
N GLN A 314 36.91 7.76 5.13
CA GLN A 314 38.35 7.49 5.28
C GLN A 314 38.77 6.11 4.80
N ILE A 315 37.84 5.19 4.57
CA ILE A 315 38.13 3.81 4.20
C ILE A 315 37.75 3.60 2.72
N PRO A 316 38.73 3.44 1.81
CA PRO A 316 38.42 3.23 0.39
C PRO A 316 37.83 1.84 0.16
N ALA A 317 36.97 1.69 -0.85
CA ALA A 317 36.38 0.40 -1.24
C ALA A 317 37.44 -0.72 -1.46
N ALA A 318 38.64 -0.35 -1.93
CA ALA A 318 39.75 -1.28 -2.16
C ALA A 318 40.32 -1.89 -0.86
N ALA A 319 40.01 -1.32 0.32
CA ALA A 319 40.42 -1.86 1.61
C ALA A 319 39.73 -3.20 1.94
N GLY A 320 38.64 -3.55 1.24
CA GLY A 320 37.96 -4.84 1.38
C GLY A 320 37.28 -5.02 2.74
N ASP A 321 36.70 -3.95 3.27
CA ASP A 321 35.93 -3.98 4.52
C ASP A 321 34.77 -5.01 4.44
N PRO A 322 34.74 -6.01 5.33
CA PRO A 322 33.71 -7.04 5.34
C PRO A 322 32.41 -6.61 6.06
N VAL A 323 32.38 -5.45 6.71
CA VAL A 323 31.22 -4.99 7.49
C VAL A 323 30.23 -4.26 6.59
N THR A 324 28.97 -4.70 6.59
CA THR A 324 27.96 -4.19 5.64
C THR A 324 26.96 -3.21 6.26
N GLN A 325 26.86 -3.18 7.58
CA GLN A 325 25.94 -2.31 8.31
C GLN A 325 26.65 -1.61 9.46
N ASP A 326 26.13 -0.48 9.91
CA ASP A 326 26.58 0.23 11.11
C ASP A 326 25.75 -0.17 12.35
N LEU A 327 26.00 0.48 13.48
CA LEU A 327 25.32 0.22 14.76
C LEU A 327 23.81 0.56 14.72
N ASP A 328 23.38 1.48 13.86
CA ASP A 328 21.96 1.81 13.63
C ASP A 328 21.27 0.80 12.68
N GLY A 329 22.02 -0.15 12.12
CA GLY A 329 21.54 -1.07 11.09
C GLY A 329 21.51 -0.46 9.68
N LYS A 330 22.09 0.73 9.47
CA LYS A 330 22.20 1.36 8.16
C LYS A 330 23.26 0.66 7.33
N THR A 331 23.03 0.51 6.02
CA THR A 331 24.03 -0.05 5.11
C THR A 331 25.23 0.89 5.00
N ARG A 332 26.45 0.34 5.13
CA ARG A 332 27.69 1.09 4.93
C ARG A 332 27.91 1.41 3.44
N MET A 333 28.30 2.65 3.14
CA MET A 333 28.50 3.16 1.80
C MET A 333 29.97 3.42 1.53
N THR A 334 30.43 3.23 0.29
CA THR A 334 31.83 3.53 -0.05
C THR A 334 31.98 4.99 -0.51
N PRO A 335 33.04 5.71 -0.08
CA PRO A 335 34.05 5.32 0.92
C PRO A 335 33.46 5.17 2.34
N PHE A 336 33.91 4.18 3.11
CA PHE A 336 33.32 3.87 4.41
C PHE A 336 33.87 4.74 5.54
N ASP A 337 33.09 4.87 6.61
CA ASP A 337 33.46 5.65 7.79
C ASP A 337 34.15 4.80 8.87
N ILE A 338 35.09 5.44 9.57
CA ILE A 338 35.77 4.84 10.73
C ILE A 338 34.85 4.92 11.95
N GLY A 339 34.78 3.83 12.72
CA GLY A 339 33.95 3.70 13.91
C GLY A 339 32.65 2.93 13.66
N CYS A 340 31.80 2.86 14.69
CA CYS A 340 30.58 2.04 14.67
C CYS A 340 29.38 2.67 13.96
N TYR A 341 29.46 3.94 13.60
CA TYR A 341 28.40 4.66 12.87
C TYR A 341 28.85 4.97 11.47
N GLU A 342 27.91 4.91 10.53
CA GLU A 342 28.05 5.47 9.20
C GLU A 342 27.36 6.83 9.18
N PHE A 343 28.12 7.86 8.83
CA PHE A 343 27.58 9.14 8.42
C PHE A 343 26.82 8.98 7.10
N ALA A 344 25.50 8.87 7.21
CA ALA A 344 24.62 9.03 6.07
C ALA A 344 24.23 10.52 5.95
N ASP A 345 24.74 11.18 4.91
CA ASP A 345 24.17 12.44 4.44
C ASP A 345 22.67 12.23 4.17
N MET A 346 21.79 12.83 4.95
CA MET A 346 20.35 12.76 4.70
C MET A 346 19.95 13.92 3.81
N TYR A 347 19.36 13.61 2.66
CA TYR A 347 18.87 14.59 1.71
C TYR A 347 17.37 14.45 1.52
N THR A 348 16.71 15.58 1.34
CA THR A 348 15.27 15.63 1.11
C THR A 348 15.00 15.72 -0.39
N LEU A 349 14.24 14.76 -0.89
CA LEU A 349 13.56 14.88 -2.18
C LEU A 349 12.23 15.58 -1.93
N THR A 350 12.00 16.73 -2.55
CA THR A 350 10.68 17.35 -2.58
C THR A 350 10.11 17.25 -3.99
N VAL A 351 8.91 16.71 -4.09
CA VAL A 351 8.15 16.61 -5.33
C VAL A 351 7.03 17.64 -5.30
N SER A 352 6.84 18.33 -6.41
CA SER A 352 5.71 19.23 -6.65
C SER A 352 5.02 18.88 -7.96
N ILE A 353 3.75 19.22 -8.07
CA ILE A 353 2.92 18.97 -9.24
C ILE A 353 2.36 20.30 -9.73
N THR A 354 2.47 20.55 -11.03
CA THR A 354 1.75 21.62 -11.73
C THR A 354 0.77 20.98 -12.70
N GLY A 355 -0.51 21.38 -12.69
CA GLY A 355 -1.60 20.70 -13.41
C GLY A 355 -2.18 19.52 -12.62
N ASP A 356 -3.10 18.74 -13.22
CA ASP A 356 -3.72 17.59 -12.55
C ASP A 356 -3.04 16.27 -12.98
N GLY A 357 -2.67 15.48 -11.98
CA GLY A 357 -1.94 14.23 -12.13
C GLY A 357 -1.35 13.76 -10.81
N LYS A 358 -0.69 12.61 -10.86
CA LYS A 358 -0.09 11.94 -9.71
C LYS A 358 1.36 11.60 -9.96
N VAL A 359 2.15 11.57 -8.90
CA VAL A 359 3.54 11.09 -8.92
C VAL A 359 3.69 10.05 -7.82
N SER A 360 4.23 8.89 -8.16
CA SER A 360 4.50 7.83 -7.19
C SER A 360 5.93 7.30 -7.30
N SER A 361 6.47 6.78 -6.20
CA SER A 361 7.68 5.95 -6.19
C SER A 361 7.41 4.59 -5.55
N GLU A 362 8.14 3.56 -5.99
CA GLU A 362 8.07 2.22 -5.41
C GLU A 362 8.91 2.08 -4.11
N ILE A 363 9.75 3.08 -3.82
CA ILE A 363 10.68 3.10 -2.69
C ILE A 363 10.33 4.32 -1.83
N LEU A 364 10.16 4.09 -0.52
CA LEU A 364 9.92 5.12 0.51
C LEU A 364 8.66 5.98 0.27
N ASP A 365 7.61 5.43 -0.33
CA ASP A 365 6.23 5.95 -0.28
C ASP A 365 5.96 7.41 -0.75
N ILE A 366 6.74 7.97 -1.69
CA ILE A 366 6.31 9.19 -2.41
C ILE A 366 4.99 8.91 -3.14
N ASN A 367 3.94 9.70 -2.86
CA ASN A 367 2.61 9.60 -3.47
C ASN A 367 1.90 10.97 -3.52
N CYS A 368 2.26 11.76 -4.52
CA CYS A 368 1.66 13.07 -4.78
C CYS A 368 0.40 12.95 -5.67
N PRO A 369 -0.64 13.78 -5.43
CA PRO A 369 -0.78 14.70 -4.31
C PRO A 369 -1.09 13.97 -2.99
N GLY A 370 -0.47 14.40 -1.89
CA GLY A 370 -0.57 13.72 -0.60
C GLY A 370 0.77 13.77 0.11
N ASP A 371 1.55 12.70 -0.01
CA ASP A 371 2.91 12.64 0.49
C ASP A 371 3.92 12.95 -0.63
N CYS A 372 4.65 14.05 -0.46
CA CYS A 372 5.44 14.66 -1.52
C CYS A 372 6.87 15.00 -1.11
N ALA A 373 7.28 14.61 0.07
CA ALA A 373 8.63 14.87 0.52
C ALA A 373 9.16 13.70 1.33
N GLU A 374 10.32 13.20 0.92
CA GLU A 374 10.99 12.12 1.63
C GLU A 374 12.43 12.51 1.92
N THR A 375 12.86 12.28 3.16
CA THR A 375 14.23 12.51 3.61
C THR A 375 14.91 11.17 3.77
N THR A 376 15.94 10.91 2.98
CA THR A 376 16.66 9.63 2.98
C THR A 376 18.15 9.82 2.73
N MET A 377 18.91 8.74 2.88
CA MET A 377 20.36 8.75 2.72
C MET A 377 20.78 9.14 1.30
N MET A 378 21.94 9.80 1.21
CA MET A 378 22.67 10.05 -0.01
C MET A 378 22.83 8.76 -0.81
N GLY A 379 22.87 8.89 -2.14
CA GLY A 379 22.98 7.77 -3.06
C GLY A 379 21.65 7.05 -3.29
N THR A 380 20.62 7.26 -2.47
CA THR A 380 19.28 6.73 -2.76
C THR A 380 18.82 7.21 -4.12
N VAL A 381 18.33 6.26 -4.93
CA VAL A 381 17.79 6.53 -6.26
C VAL A 381 16.28 6.36 -6.20
N PHE A 382 15.54 7.46 -6.33
CA PHE A 382 14.09 7.43 -6.48
C PHE A 382 13.72 7.23 -7.93
N ARG A 383 12.96 6.18 -8.23
CA ARG A 383 12.29 6.03 -9.51
C ARG A 383 10.91 6.66 -9.41
N LEU A 384 10.75 7.87 -9.94
CA LEU A 384 9.50 8.60 -9.93
C LEU A 384 8.71 8.31 -11.20
N THR A 385 7.45 7.93 -11.05
CA THR A 385 6.53 7.70 -12.16
C THR A 385 5.42 8.73 -12.11
N SER A 386 5.20 9.46 -13.19
CA SER A 386 4.05 10.36 -13.33
C SER A 386 2.89 9.67 -14.05
N THR A 387 1.68 9.89 -13.54
CA THR A 387 0.41 9.43 -14.13
C THR A 387 -0.51 10.64 -14.25
N ALA A 388 -0.87 11.04 -15.46
CA ALA A 388 -1.77 12.17 -15.65
C ALA A 388 -3.21 11.79 -15.26
N ASP A 389 -3.93 12.73 -14.65
CA ASP A 389 -5.37 12.58 -14.43
C ASP A 389 -6.14 12.82 -15.75
N SER A 390 -7.43 12.47 -15.77
CA SER A 390 -8.27 12.68 -16.96
C SER A 390 -8.28 14.14 -17.38
N GLY A 391 -8.18 14.40 -18.68
CA GLY A 391 -8.10 15.75 -19.24
C GLY A 391 -6.73 16.42 -19.16
N TYR A 392 -5.69 15.73 -18.69
CA TYR A 392 -4.31 16.22 -18.66
C TYR A 392 -3.35 15.24 -19.34
N ARG A 393 -2.14 15.72 -19.65
CA ARG A 393 -1.00 14.86 -19.98
C ARG A 393 0.22 15.31 -19.20
N PHE A 394 1.10 14.37 -18.92
CA PHE A 394 2.45 14.67 -18.47
C PHE A 394 3.24 15.33 -19.62
N ASP A 395 3.82 16.50 -19.36
CA ASP A 395 4.65 17.23 -20.31
C ASP A 395 6.13 16.93 -20.09
N ARG A 396 6.62 17.16 -18.86
CA ARG A 396 8.03 16.98 -18.48
C ARG A 396 8.23 17.06 -16.97
N TRP A 397 9.39 16.60 -16.52
CA TRP A 397 9.93 16.90 -15.19
C TRP A 397 10.79 18.16 -15.24
N ILE A 398 10.84 18.91 -14.14
CA ILE A 398 11.90 19.86 -13.85
C ILE A 398 12.66 19.33 -12.64
N VAL A 399 13.92 18.93 -12.83
CA VAL A 399 14.82 18.46 -11.76
C VAL A 399 15.85 19.55 -11.50
N ASP A 400 15.75 20.21 -10.35
CA ASP A 400 16.59 21.36 -9.95
C ASP A 400 16.73 22.42 -11.05
N GLY A 401 15.59 22.75 -11.69
CA GLY A 401 15.54 23.74 -12.77
C GLY A 401 15.91 23.20 -14.16
N THR A 402 16.30 21.94 -14.29
CA THR A 402 16.62 21.31 -15.59
C THR A 402 15.47 20.45 -16.08
N ALA A 403 15.04 20.66 -17.33
CA ALA A 403 13.94 19.89 -17.91
C ALA A 403 14.38 18.48 -18.34
N GLN A 404 13.54 17.48 -18.04
CA GLN A 404 13.70 16.09 -18.47
C GLN A 404 12.36 15.52 -18.95
N THR A 405 12.37 14.68 -19.98
CA THR A 405 11.13 14.16 -20.61
C THR A 405 10.89 12.67 -20.36
N ASP A 406 11.87 11.97 -19.80
CA ASP A 406 11.73 10.53 -19.51
C ASP A 406 10.72 10.31 -18.38
N ASN A 407 9.81 9.36 -18.56
CA ASN A 407 8.87 8.92 -17.53
C ASN A 407 8.78 7.38 -17.57
N PRO A 408 9.18 6.67 -16.51
CA PRO A 408 9.67 7.16 -15.22
C PRO A 408 11.05 7.85 -15.30
N VAL A 409 11.36 8.67 -14.28
CA VAL A 409 12.65 9.36 -14.10
C VAL A 409 13.37 8.85 -12.86
N ASP A 410 14.67 8.61 -12.96
CA ASP A 410 15.51 8.18 -11.83
C ASP A 410 16.25 9.39 -11.23
N ILE A 411 16.05 9.65 -9.94
CA ILE A 411 16.63 10.77 -9.19
C ILE A 411 17.58 10.23 -8.13
N SER A 412 18.88 10.43 -8.31
CA SER A 412 19.88 10.12 -7.29
C SER A 412 20.08 11.31 -6.36
N LEU A 413 19.94 11.07 -5.05
CA LEU A 413 20.19 12.08 -4.03
C LEU A 413 21.69 12.23 -3.78
N SER A 414 22.21 13.42 -4.03
CA SER A 414 23.59 13.84 -3.75
C SER A 414 23.60 15.22 -3.09
N GLY A 415 22.49 15.58 -2.46
CA GLY A 415 22.02 16.91 -2.13
C GLY A 415 20.50 16.90 -2.02
N ASP A 416 19.90 17.87 -1.32
CA ASP A 416 18.46 18.13 -1.41
C ASP A 416 18.07 18.36 -2.88
N ARG A 417 16.99 17.72 -3.33
CA ARG A 417 16.52 17.79 -4.72
C ARG A 417 15.10 18.34 -4.76
N GLN A 418 14.84 19.22 -5.71
CA GLN A 418 13.50 19.71 -6.03
C GLN A 418 13.10 19.16 -7.39
N VAL A 419 12.00 18.39 -7.41
CA VAL A 419 11.44 17.82 -8.63
C VAL A 419 10.03 18.33 -8.83
N GLU A 420 9.75 18.87 -10.01
CA GLU A 420 8.40 19.28 -10.40
C GLU A 420 7.92 18.41 -11.56
N ALA A 421 6.76 17.76 -11.39
CA ALA A 421 6.04 17.14 -12.48
C ALA A 421 5.12 18.17 -13.12
N ILE A 422 5.35 18.48 -14.40
CA ILE A 422 4.49 19.39 -15.13
C ILE A 422 3.49 18.57 -15.94
N PHE A 423 2.24 18.67 -15.55
CA PHE A 423 1.08 18.26 -16.31
C PHE A 423 0.47 19.50 -16.97
N VAL A 424 0.06 19.31 -18.21
CA VAL A 424 -0.61 20.35 -18.97
C VAL A 424 -1.99 19.84 -19.31
N ALA A 425 -2.99 20.68 -19.09
CA ALA A 425 -4.34 20.40 -19.53
C ALA A 425 -4.28 20.04 -21.01
N LEU A 426 -4.90 18.93 -21.35
CA LEU A 426 -5.31 18.71 -22.72
C LEU A 426 -6.27 19.87 -23.00
N ASN A 427 -6.04 20.62 -24.07
CA ASN A 427 -7.04 21.55 -24.56
C ASN A 427 -8.21 20.70 -25.07
N LEU A 428 -9.09 20.27 -24.15
CA LEU A 428 -10.38 19.67 -24.41
C LEU A 428 -11.35 20.82 -24.60
N PRO A 429 -11.77 21.13 -25.84
CA PRO A 429 -12.45 22.39 -26.05
C PRO A 429 -13.97 22.22 -25.99
N GLU A 430 -14.66 23.29 -25.60
CA GLU A 430 -16.11 23.39 -25.48
C GLU A 430 -16.85 22.64 -26.61
N HIS A 431 -17.66 21.66 -26.23
CA HIS A 431 -18.58 20.97 -27.12
C HIS A 431 -19.90 21.74 -27.09
N THR A 432 -20.22 22.48 -28.14
CA THR A 432 -21.43 23.29 -28.23
C THR A 432 -22.73 22.47 -28.16
N SER A 433 -22.65 21.15 -28.29
CA SER A 433 -23.76 20.21 -28.27
C SER A 433 -23.79 19.25 -27.07
N ASP A 434 -22.80 19.27 -26.17
CA ASP A 434 -22.86 18.42 -24.97
C ASP A 434 -23.89 18.98 -23.98
N GLU A 435 -24.73 18.09 -23.43
CA GLU A 435 -25.91 18.40 -22.62
C GLU A 435 -26.95 19.33 -23.29
N GLN A 436 -26.85 19.56 -24.61
CA GLN A 436 -27.78 20.44 -25.33
C GLN A 436 -29.15 19.76 -25.55
N ILE A 437 -30.22 20.52 -25.35
CA ILE A 437 -31.59 20.12 -25.67
C ILE A 437 -32.06 20.83 -26.95
N PHE A 438 -32.36 20.06 -28.00
CA PHE A 438 -32.93 20.55 -29.25
C PHE A 438 -34.46 20.47 -29.24
N PRO A 439 -35.18 21.41 -29.86
CA PRO A 439 -36.65 21.41 -29.88
C PRO A 439 -37.25 20.14 -30.51
N ALA A 440 -38.48 19.81 -30.11
CA ALA A 440 -39.26 18.76 -30.74
C ALA A 440 -39.38 18.96 -32.27
N GLY A 441 -39.32 17.86 -33.02
CA GLY A 441 -39.34 17.84 -34.48
C GLY A 441 -37.98 18.07 -35.15
N THR A 442 -36.89 18.28 -34.39
CA THR A 442 -35.53 18.35 -34.95
C THR A 442 -35.14 17.00 -35.56
N THR A 443 -34.93 16.95 -36.87
CA THR A 443 -34.56 15.72 -37.60
C THR A 443 -33.07 15.59 -37.88
N SER A 444 -32.29 16.65 -37.62
CA SER A 444 -30.83 16.67 -37.79
C SER A 444 -30.15 17.68 -36.88
N VAL A 445 -28.96 17.32 -36.38
CA VAL A 445 -28.10 18.13 -35.50
C VAL A 445 -26.68 18.14 -36.06
N ILE A 446 -25.96 19.26 -35.89
CA ILE A 446 -24.53 19.33 -36.18
C ILE A 446 -23.81 19.13 -34.86
N ILE A 447 -23.06 18.03 -34.74
CA ILE A 447 -22.15 17.82 -33.61
C ILE A 447 -20.79 18.43 -33.97
N GLN A 448 -20.15 19.04 -32.98
CA GLN A 448 -18.87 19.72 -33.15
C GLN A 448 -17.84 19.15 -32.20
N ALA A 449 -16.69 18.79 -32.76
CA ALA A 449 -15.48 18.44 -32.04
C ALA A 449 -14.38 19.44 -32.40
N ASN A 450 -13.27 19.38 -31.70
CA ASN A 450 -12.18 20.33 -31.93
C ASN A 450 -11.05 19.75 -32.75
N ASN A 451 -10.15 20.63 -33.19
CA ASN A 451 -8.89 20.22 -33.80
C ASN A 451 -8.06 19.44 -32.75
N PHE A 452 -7.85 18.15 -33.01
CA PHE A 452 -7.01 17.29 -32.19
C PHE A 452 -5.54 17.35 -32.64
N PHE A 453 -4.61 17.62 -31.72
CA PHE A 453 -3.17 17.69 -31.99
C PHE A 453 -2.42 16.74 -31.04
N THR A 454 -1.59 15.84 -31.58
CA THR A 454 -0.64 15.06 -30.77
C THR A 454 0.73 15.77 -30.70
N PRO A 455 1.57 15.51 -29.68
CA PRO A 455 2.90 16.11 -29.53
C PRO A 455 3.88 15.77 -30.67
N SER A 456 3.64 14.68 -31.40
CA SER A 456 4.34 14.33 -32.64
C SER A 456 3.51 14.81 -33.83
N LEU A 457 3.72 16.06 -34.25
CA LEU A 457 3.09 16.68 -35.41
C LEU A 457 2.89 15.73 -36.62
N THR A 458 1.71 15.14 -36.71
CA THR A 458 0.97 14.91 -37.95
C THR A 458 -0.46 15.39 -37.68
N GLU A 459 -1.01 16.23 -38.56
CA GLU A 459 -2.46 16.47 -38.57
C GLU A 459 -3.13 15.11 -38.76
N HIS A 460 -4.07 14.74 -37.89
CA HIS A 460 -4.90 13.54 -38.09
C HIS A 460 -5.69 13.75 -39.39
N ALA A 461 -5.67 12.74 -40.26
CA ALA A 461 -6.18 12.89 -41.64
C ALA A 461 -7.68 12.56 -41.74
N LEU A 462 -8.20 11.86 -40.73
CA LEU A 462 -9.55 11.32 -40.67
C LEU A 462 -10.11 11.44 -39.24
N SER A 463 -11.40 11.72 -39.15
CA SER A 463 -12.16 11.67 -37.91
C SER A 463 -13.31 10.68 -38.04
N HIS A 464 -13.38 9.72 -37.13
CA HIS A 464 -14.43 8.71 -37.03
C HIS A 464 -15.50 9.19 -36.07
N TRP A 465 -16.69 9.46 -36.57
CA TRP A 465 -17.84 9.89 -35.79
C TRP A 465 -18.73 8.69 -35.49
N LEU A 466 -18.94 8.44 -34.21
CA LEU A 466 -19.85 7.41 -33.75
C LEU A 466 -20.95 8.06 -32.91
N VAL A 467 -22.20 7.76 -33.26
CA VAL A 467 -23.40 8.18 -32.54
C VAL A 467 -24.22 6.93 -32.21
N ARG A 468 -24.86 6.92 -31.05
CA ARG A 468 -25.82 5.90 -30.61
C ARG A 468 -26.99 6.57 -29.90
N ARG A 469 -28.11 5.88 -29.79
CA ARG A 469 -29.16 6.29 -28.84
C ARG A 469 -28.71 5.93 -27.43
N GLU A 470 -29.10 6.68 -26.41
CA GLU A 470 -28.67 6.38 -25.05
C GLU A 470 -29.25 5.07 -24.50
N ASP A 471 -30.47 4.72 -24.91
CA ASP A 471 -31.13 3.47 -24.53
C ASP A 471 -30.50 2.21 -25.15
N ARG A 472 -29.54 2.38 -26.07
CA ARG A 472 -28.78 1.30 -26.70
C ARG A 472 -27.28 1.52 -26.50
N LYS A 473 -26.56 0.52 -25.99
CA LYS A 473 -25.11 0.63 -25.71
C LYS A 473 -24.23 0.43 -26.96
N THR A 474 -24.81 0.49 -28.16
CA THR A 474 -24.16 0.04 -29.40
C THR A 474 -24.19 1.14 -30.48
N TYR A 475 -23.04 1.37 -31.10
CA TYR A 475 -22.85 2.39 -32.13
C TYR A 475 -23.23 1.92 -33.53
N HIS A 476 -23.13 0.61 -33.80
CA HIS A 476 -23.36 0.03 -35.12
C HIS A 476 -24.66 -0.78 -35.12
N ASN A 477 -25.78 -0.08 -35.30
CA ASN A 477 -27.09 -0.72 -35.46
C ASN A 477 -27.60 -0.57 -36.91
N MET A 478 -28.22 -1.63 -37.43
CA MET A 478 -28.69 -1.66 -38.83
C MET A 478 -29.87 -0.71 -39.10
N ASP A 479 -30.61 -0.33 -38.06
CA ASP A 479 -31.74 0.60 -38.13
C ASP A 479 -31.34 2.07 -37.92
N TYR A 480 -30.07 2.35 -37.60
CA TYR A 480 -29.57 3.72 -37.52
C TYR A 480 -29.42 4.35 -38.90
N ASP A 481 -29.63 5.66 -38.96
CA ASP A 481 -29.30 6.43 -40.16
C ASP A 481 -27.79 6.32 -40.44
N ALA A 482 -27.39 6.32 -41.71
CA ALA A 482 -25.99 6.23 -42.09
C ALA A 482 -25.11 7.33 -41.47
N SER A 483 -25.69 8.44 -41.02
CA SER A 483 -24.98 9.48 -40.27
C SER A 483 -24.60 9.12 -38.83
N PHE A 484 -25.04 7.99 -38.26
CA PHE A 484 -24.60 7.56 -36.93
C PHE A 484 -23.19 6.97 -36.92
N THR A 485 -22.67 6.58 -38.09
CA THR A 485 -21.29 6.12 -38.26
C THR A 485 -20.74 6.77 -39.51
N ALA A 486 -19.80 7.69 -39.37
CA ALA A 486 -19.25 8.41 -40.50
C ALA A 486 -17.77 8.72 -40.31
N ASP A 487 -17.03 8.67 -41.41
CA ASP A 487 -15.65 9.12 -41.44
C ASP A 487 -15.59 10.44 -42.21
N THR A 488 -15.02 11.48 -41.61
CA THR A 488 -14.78 12.77 -42.27
C THR A 488 -13.29 12.97 -42.47
N ASP A 489 -12.90 13.38 -43.67
CA ASP A 489 -11.52 13.67 -44.02
C ASP A 489 -11.23 15.19 -44.02
N SER A 490 -9.96 15.55 -44.22
CA SER A 490 -9.54 16.94 -44.30
C SER A 490 -10.20 17.75 -45.42
N SER A 491 -10.79 17.10 -46.44
CA SER A 491 -11.50 17.77 -47.54
C SER A 491 -12.94 18.15 -47.17
N SER A 492 -13.51 17.47 -46.18
CA SER A 492 -14.90 17.62 -45.72
C SER A 492 -15.02 18.35 -44.37
N GLY A 493 -13.92 18.49 -43.64
CA GLY A 493 -13.85 19.16 -42.33
C GLY A 493 -13.85 18.15 -41.19
N LEU A 494 -12.76 18.13 -40.41
CA LEU A 494 -12.48 17.12 -39.38
C LEU A 494 -13.18 17.37 -38.04
N THR A 495 -13.84 18.52 -37.89
CA THR A 495 -14.32 19.03 -36.60
C THR A 495 -15.83 19.11 -36.49
N SER A 496 -16.57 18.71 -37.52
CA SER A 496 -18.02 18.75 -37.47
C SER A 496 -18.65 17.61 -38.26
N HIS A 497 -19.75 17.10 -37.75
CA HIS A 497 -20.53 16.08 -38.43
C HIS A 497 -22.02 16.34 -38.31
N VAL A 498 -22.78 16.02 -39.36
CA VAL A 498 -24.23 16.21 -39.39
C VAL A 498 -24.91 14.87 -39.12
N VAL A 499 -25.52 14.76 -37.93
CA VAL A 499 -26.33 13.62 -37.52
C VAL A 499 -27.77 13.83 -37.99
N LYS A 500 -28.37 12.81 -38.60
CA LYS A 500 -29.75 12.78 -39.11
C LYS A 500 -30.51 11.62 -38.49
N GLY A 501 -31.77 11.43 -38.88
CA GLY A 501 -32.59 10.31 -38.37
C GLY A 501 -32.97 10.46 -36.90
N LEU A 502 -32.93 11.69 -36.39
CA LEU A 502 -33.23 11.99 -34.99
C LEU A 502 -34.73 11.95 -34.73
N THR A 503 -35.11 11.43 -33.56
CA THR A 503 -36.50 11.26 -33.13
C THR A 503 -36.74 12.06 -31.86
N THR A 504 -37.87 12.76 -31.82
CA THR A 504 -38.32 13.48 -30.63
C THR A 504 -38.59 12.51 -29.48
N GLY A 505 -38.12 12.86 -28.28
CA GLY A 505 -38.22 12.03 -27.08
C GLY A 505 -37.04 11.08 -26.88
N MET A 506 -35.88 11.37 -27.48
CA MET A 506 -34.67 10.54 -27.39
C MET A 506 -33.44 11.36 -27.00
N VAL A 507 -32.51 10.69 -26.30
CA VAL A 507 -31.15 11.14 -26.04
C VAL A 507 -30.20 10.35 -26.93
N TYR A 508 -29.20 11.05 -27.45
CA TYR A 508 -28.16 10.53 -28.31
C TYR A 508 -26.81 10.76 -27.66
N VAL A 509 -25.95 9.74 -27.72
CA VAL A 509 -24.57 9.81 -27.26
C VAL A 509 -23.64 9.68 -28.44
N TRP A 510 -22.58 10.48 -28.45
CA TRP A 510 -21.63 10.50 -29.54
C TRP A 510 -20.19 10.63 -29.03
N LYS A 511 -19.25 10.15 -29.84
CA LYS A 511 -17.81 10.33 -29.65
C LYS A 511 -17.11 10.43 -30.99
N VAL A 512 -15.89 10.96 -30.97
CA VAL A 512 -15.05 11.10 -32.17
C VAL A 512 -13.70 10.43 -31.97
N GLY A 513 -13.26 9.67 -32.96
CA GLY A 513 -11.95 9.03 -33.02
C GLY A 513 -11.05 9.75 -34.00
N TYR A 514 -9.88 10.19 -33.57
CA TYR A 514 -8.91 10.88 -34.41
C TYR A 514 -7.87 9.88 -34.92
N GLU A 515 -7.86 9.62 -36.24
CA GLU A 515 -6.92 8.67 -36.87
C GLU A 515 -5.65 9.39 -37.34
N ASN A 516 -4.52 8.96 -36.80
CA ASN A 516 -3.19 9.42 -37.22
C ASN A 516 -2.81 8.80 -38.58
N SER A 517 -1.80 9.38 -39.22
CA SER A 517 -1.27 8.87 -40.51
C SER A 517 -0.74 7.43 -40.48
N ASP A 518 -0.52 6.88 -39.29
CA ASP A 518 -0.09 5.49 -39.07
C ASP A 518 -1.25 4.50 -38.83
N GLY A 519 -2.50 4.98 -38.85
CA GLY A 519 -3.71 4.19 -38.61
C GLY A 519 -4.12 4.07 -37.14
N THR A 520 -3.41 4.72 -36.21
CA THR A 520 -3.77 4.70 -34.79
C THR A 520 -4.92 5.67 -34.51
N ILE A 521 -5.96 5.20 -33.81
CA ILE A 521 -7.13 6.02 -33.45
C ILE A 521 -7.10 6.38 -31.96
N ILE A 522 -7.25 7.66 -31.65
CA ILE A 522 -7.44 8.16 -30.27
C ILE A 522 -8.89 8.65 -30.14
N TRP A 523 -9.65 8.08 -29.22
CA TRP A 523 -11.06 8.41 -29.00
C TRP A 523 -11.23 9.53 -27.97
N SER A 524 -12.21 10.40 -28.20
CA SER A 524 -12.74 11.31 -27.19
C SER A 524 -13.55 10.55 -26.13
N ASP A 525 -13.88 11.26 -25.05
CA ASP A 525 -14.99 10.88 -24.16
C ASP A 525 -16.33 10.85 -24.93
N GLU A 526 -17.36 10.30 -24.29
CA GLU A 526 -18.73 10.31 -24.79
C GLU A 526 -19.46 11.59 -24.37
N PHE A 527 -20.17 12.20 -25.32
CA PHE A 527 -20.96 13.41 -25.15
C PHE A 527 -22.42 13.15 -25.48
N GLY A 528 -23.35 13.89 -24.88
CA GLY A 528 -24.79 13.65 -25.02
C GLY A 528 -25.58 14.84 -25.54
N PHE A 529 -26.63 14.62 -26.32
CA PHE A 529 -27.64 15.64 -26.60
C PHE A 529 -29.05 15.04 -26.64
N ALA A 530 -30.06 15.84 -26.35
CA ALA A 530 -31.45 15.41 -26.35
C ALA A 530 -32.26 16.10 -27.45
N VAL A 531 -33.28 15.41 -27.98
CA VAL A 531 -34.24 16.00 -28.93
C VAL A 531 -35.64 15.93 -28.33
N GLY A 532 -36.22 17.07 -28.02
CA GLY A 532 -37.59 17.19 -27.54
C GLY A 532 -37.78 18.41 -26.64
N ASP A 533 -39.05 18.72 -26.38
CA ASP A 533 -39.42 19.80 -25.49
C ASP A 533 -39.61 19.27 -24.07
N ASN A 534 -39.25 20.08 -23.08
CA ASN A 534 -39.54 19.78 -21.68
C ASN A 534 -41.07 19.83 -21.47
N ALA A 535 -41.66 18.75 -20.94
CA ALA A 535 -43.08 18.64 -20.70
C ALA A 535 -43.38 18.14 -19.28
N PRO A 536 -44.41 18.69 -18.62
CA PRO A 536 -44.80 18.25 -17.28
C PRO A 536 -45.34 16.82 -17.32
N LEU A 537 -44.96 16.02 -16.32
CA LEU A 537 -45.59 14.74 -16.05
C LEU A 537 -46.96 14.93 -15.38
N PRO A 538 -47.86 13.94 -15.47
CA PRO A 538 -49.09 13.93 -14.68
C PRO A 538 -48.78 14.10 -13.19
N SER A 539 -49.43 15.05 -12.53
CA SER A 539 -49.25 15.26 -11.09
C SER A 539 -49.67 14.02 -10.31
N MET A 540 -48.82 13.54 -9.41
CA MET A 540 -49.13 12.44 -8.51
C MET A 540 -48.99 12.87 -7.05
N THR A 541 -49.84 12.31 -6.19
CA THR A 541 -49.75 12.49 -4.75
C THR A 541 -49.31 11.16 -4.13
N LEU A 542 -48.18 11.17 -3.44
CA LEU A 542 -47.77 10.09 -2.57
C LEU A 542 -48.30 10.37 -1.16
N PRO A 543 -49.20 9.54 -0.62
CA PRO A 543 -49.63 9.68 0.76
C PRO A 543 -48.46 9.56 1.73
N GLY A 544 -48.46 10.37 2.78
CA GLY A 544 -47.50 10.26 3.87
C GLY A 544 -47.65 8.97 4.66
N GLY A 545 -46.53 8.37 5.07
CA GLY A 545 -46.53 7.12 5.82
C GLY A 545 -45.19 6.82 6.49
N THR A 546 -45.18 5.79 7.33
CA THR A 546 -43.99 5.38 8.10
C THR A 546 -43.81 3.86 8.17
N LEU A 547 -44.69 3.08 7.55
CA LEU A 547 -44.68 1.62 7.57
C LEU A 547 -44.08 1.05 6.29
N VAL A 548 -43.69 -0.23 6.34
CA VAL A 548 -43.24 -1.01 5.16
C VAL A 548 -44.25 -0.89 4.01
N GLU A 549 -45.54 -0.98 4.32
CA GLU A 549 -46.62 -0.90 3.33
C GLU A 549 -46.80 0.49 2.70
N ASP A 550 -46.17 1.53 3.25
CA ASP A 550 -46.24 2.91 2.72
C ASP A 550 -45.20 3.19 1.63
N TYR A 551 -44.19 2.33 1.48
CA TYR A 551 -43.25 2.43 0.36
C TYR A 551 -43.97 2.30 -0.98
N ARG A 552 -43.54 3.10 -1.95
CA ARG A 552 -44.02 3.04 -3.33
C ARG A 552 -42.83 2.88 -4.28
N MET A 553 -43.00 2.04 -5.29
CA MET A 553 -42.08 1.97 -6.44
C MET A 553 -42.62 2.86 -7.54
N LEU A 554 -41.80 3.81 -7.98
CA LEU A 554 -42.15 4.82 -8.97
C LEU A 554 -41.21 4.76 -10.15
N SER A 555 -41.65 5.35 -11.26
CA SER A 555 -40.80 5.61 -12.41
C SER A 555 -41.10 6.93 -13.07
N PHE A 556 -40.14 7.41 -13.86
CA PHE A 556 -40.19 8.68 -14.53
C PHE A 556 -39.88 8.45 -16.02
N PRO A 557 -40.89 8.31 -16.89
CA PRO A 557 -40.72 8.05 -18.33
C PRO A 557 -40.28 9.31 -19.09
N ILE A 558 -39.21 9.96 -18.61
CA ILE A 558 -38.63 11.19 -19.11
C ILE A 558 -37.10 11.09 -19.12
N TRP A 559 -36.47 11.77 -20.05
CA TRP A 559 -35.05 12.09 -19.98
C TRP A 559 -34.86 13.37 -19.15
N THR A 560 -33.91 13.33 -18.21
CA THR A 560 -33.51 14.46 -17.37
C THR A 560 -32.06 14.34 -16.97
N LEU A 561 -31.39 15.48 -16.77
CA LEU A 561 -30.04 15.55 -16.19
C LEU A 561 -30.08 15.72 -14.66
N GLN A 562 -31.26 16.01 -14.11
CA GLN A 562 -31.41 16.20 -12.67
C GLN A 562 -31.41 14.84 -11.96
N PRO A 563 -30.61 14.68 -10.88
CA PRO A 563 -30.75 13.52 -10.01
C PRO A 563 -32.13 13.53 -9.35
N LEU A 564 -32.59 12.37 -8.89
CA LEU A 564 -33.94 12.19 -8.36
C LEU A 564 -34.31 13.20 -7.25
N PRO A 565 -33.41 13.56 -6.31
CA PRO A 565 -33.76 14.50 -5.26
C PRO A 565 -34.08 15.91 -5.77
N GLU A 566 -33.35 16.36 -6.79
CA GLU A 566 -33.57 17.66 -7.42
C GLU A 566 -34.82 17.62 -8.31
N LEU A 567 -35.02 16.53 -9.05
CA LEU A 567 -36.19 16.32 -9.90
C LEU A 567 -37.52 16.38 -9.12
N LEU A 568 -37.51 15.90 -7.88
CA LEU A 568 -38.67 15.84 -7.00
C LEU A 568 -38.71 16.98 -5.96
N ASP A 569 -37.69 17.83 -5.91
CA ASP A 569 -37.51 18.87 -4.87
C ASP A 569 -37.61 18.30 -3.45
N ILE A 570 -36.83 17.25 -3.16
CA ILE A 570 -36.83 16.54 -1.87
C ILE A 570 -35.49 16.69 -1.12
N PRO A 571 -35.51 16.86 0.22
CA PRO A 571 -34.32 17.26 1.00
C PRO A 571 -33.35 16.13 1.35
N CYS A 572 -33.59 14.89 0.93
CA CYS A 572 -32.87 13.68 1.34
C CYS A 572 -32.68 13.52 2.87
N ASP A 573 -33.50 14.16 3.71
CA ASP A 573 -33.44 13.97 5.16
C ASP A 573 -34.12 12.64 5.51
N PRO A 574 -33.37 11.64 6.01
CA PRO A 574 -33.90 10.32 6.29
C PRO A 574 -35.00 10.31 7.37
N LYS A 575 -35.19 11.41 8.12
CA LYS A 575 -36.29 11.59 9.06
C LYS A 575 -37.62 11.94 8.37
N THR A 576 -37.58 12.45 7.14
CA THR A 576 -38.76 12.96 6.44
C THR A 576 -39.03 12.22 5.14
N ILE A 577 -37.99 11.79 4.43
CA ILE A 577 -38.10 11.09 3.16
C ILE A 577 -36.95 10.12 2.95
N ARG A 578 -37.23 8.98 2.31
CA ARG A 578 -36.24 8.01 1.84
C ARG A 578 -36.53 7.72 0.37
N ALA A 579 -35.49 7.72 -0.44
CA ALA A 579 -35.58 7.33 -1.84
C ALA A 579 -34.31 6.61 -2.28
N GLY A 580 -34.42 5.67 -3.22
CA GLY A 580 -33.27 4.92 -3.72
C GLY A 580 -33.62 3.98 -4.86
N THR A 581 -32.59 3.47 -5.54
CA THR A 581 -32.72 2.44 -6.59
C THR A 581 -31.68 1.36 -6.37
N TRP A 582 -31.93 0.16 -6.88
CA TRP A 582 -31.03 -0.98 -6.72
C TRP A 582 -29.96 -0.97 -7.80
N ASP A 583 -28.70 -1.12 -7.38
CA ASP A 583 -27.56 -1.35 -8.25
C ASP A 583 -27.21 -2.85 -8.28
N PRO A 584 -27.51 -3.56 -9.38
CA PRO A 584 -27.14 -4.96 -9.55
C PRO A 584 -25.64 -5.19 -9.78
N ALA A 585 -24.87 -4.19 -10.23
CA ALA A 585 -23.43 -4.34 -10.46
C ALA A 585 -22.63 -4.40 -9.14
N ILE A 586 -23.08 -3.64 -8.15
CA ILE A 586 -22.60 -3.67 -6.77
C ILE A 586 -23.83 -3.91 -5.88
N PRO A 587 -24.27 -5.17 -5.69
CA PRO A 587 -25.55 -5.52 -5.08
C PRO A 587 -25.88 -4.72 -3.81
N GLY A 588 -26.68 -3.68 -3.97
CA GLY A 588 -26.96 -2.68 -2.94
C GLY A 588 -27.87 -1.56 -3.46
N TYR A 589 -28.31 -0.67 -2.58
CA TYR A 589 -29.12 0.49 -2.95
C TYR A 589 -28.25 1.74 -3.10
N ILE A 590 -28.45 2.47 -4.19
CA ILE A 590 -28.01 3.85 -4.33
C ILE A 590 -29.07 4.71 -3.64
N GLU A 591 -28.66 5.39 -2.57
CA GLU A 591 -29.55 6.19 -1.71
C GLU A 591 -29.72 7.62 -2.21
N CYS A 592 -30.72 8.31 -1.68
CA CYS A 592 -31.01 9.72 -1.95
C CYS A 592 -29.75 10.59 -1.80
N GLY A 593 -29.30 11.15 -2.92
CA GLY A 593 -28.10 11.97 -3.05
C GLY A 593 -27.85 12.34 -4.51
N PRO A 594 -26.74 13.03 -4.81
CA PRO A 594 -26.40 13.43 -6.18
C PRO A 594 -26.18 12.23 -7.12
N ASP A 595 -25.82 11.07 -6.58
CA ASP A 595 -25.56 9.85 -7.36
C ASP A 595 -26.84 9.08 -7.75
N LEU A 596 -28.01 9.44 -7.18
CA LEU A 596 -29.29 8.80 -7.50
C LEU A 596 -29.87 9.35 -8.81
N LYS A 597 -29.33 8.89 -9.94
CA LYS A 597 -29.70 9.31 -11.30
C LYS A 597 -31.07 8.76 -11.73
N VAL A 598 -31.76 9.51 -12.60
CA VAL A 598 -33.06 9.15 -13.16
C VAL A 598 -32.92 8.67 -14.60
N ASP A 599 -33.20 7.39 -14.82
CA ASP A 599 -33.08 6.73 -16.13
C ASP A 599 -34.45 6.18 -16.57
N PRO A 600 -34.88 6.41 -17.82
CA PRO A 600 -36.03 5.73 -18.38
C PRO A 600 -35.97 4.22 -18.24
N GLY A 601 -37.08 3.61 -17.82
CA GLY A 601 -37.18 2.17 -17.67
C GLY A 601 -36.59 1.62 -16.37
N ARG A 602 -36.00 2.48 -15.54
CA ARG A 602 -35.61 2.16 -14.16
C ARG A 602 -36.73 2.52 -13.18
N ALA A 603 -36.75 1.85 -12.03
CA ALA A 603 -37.68 2.15 -10.93
C ALA A 603 -36.96 2.62 -9.66
N TYR A 604 -37.70 3.34 -8.83
CA TYR A 604 -37.20 4.00 -7.62
C TYR A 604 -38.14 3.75 -6.45
N TRP A 605 -37.58 3.43 -5.30
CA TRP A 605 -38.31 3.45 -4.04
C TRP A 605 -38.48 4.88 -3.57
N VAL A 606 -39.66 5.22 -3.06
CA VAL A 606 -39.92 6.46 -2.33
C VAL A 606 -40.82 6.16 -1.12
N LEU A 607 -40.42 6.65 0.05
CA LEU A 607 -41.25 6.77 1.25
C LEU A 607 -41.14 8.19 1.77
N SER A 608 -42.26 8.89 1.90
CA SER A 608 -42.34 10.20 2.53
C SER A 608 -43.20 10.12 3.80
N ARG A 609 -42.78 10.79 4.87
CA ARG A 609 -43.57 10.88 6.12
C ARG A 609 -44.84 11.71 5.94
N ASN A 610 -44.78 12.72 5.08
CA ASN A 610 -45.89 13.62 4.79
C ASN A 610 -46.36 13.40 3.34
N ASP A 611 -47.57 13.82 3.02
CA ASP A 611 -48.04 13.81 1.63
C ASP A 611 -47.05 14.56 0.74
N LEU A 612 -46.51 13.87 -0.27
CA LEU A 612 -45.59 14.44 -1.24
C LEU A 612 -46.33 14.63 -2.56
N GLN A 613 -46.45 15.89 -3.00
CA GLN A 613 -46.93 16.25 -4.32
C GLN A 613 -45.77 16.22 -5.29
N ILE A 614 -45.82 15.36 -6.29
CA ILE A 614 -44.80 15.30 -7.34
C ILE A 614 -45.33 16.09 -8.54
N THR A 615 -44.66 17.20 -8.80
CA THR A 615 -44.83 18.02 -9.99
C THR A 615 -43.48 18.16 -10.65
N THR A 616 -43.19 17.31 -11.62
CA THR A 616 -41.90 17.30 -12.31
C THR A 616 -42.10 17.34 -13.82
N ALA A 617 -41.03 17.68 -14.54
CA ALA A 617 -41.00 17.79 -15.99
C ALA A 617 -39.66 17.29 -16.51
N GLY A 618 -39.69 16.70 -17.70
CA GLY A 618 -38.50 16.36 -18.46
C GLY A 618 -38.87 16.16 -19.92
N ILE A 619 -37.96 15.61 -20.72
CA ILE A 619 -38.25 15.30 -22.12
C ILE A 619 -38.95 13.93 -22.16
N PRO A 620 -40.24 13.83 -22.53
CA PRO A 620 -40.94 12.55 -22.52
C PRO A 620 -40.31 11.55 -23.49
N VAL A 621 -40.11 10.32 -23.03
CA VAL A 621 -39.55 9.27 -23.87
C VAL A 621 -40.54 8.90 -24.97
N THR A 622 -40.04 8.74 -26.19
CA THR A 622 -40.90 8.44 -27.35
C THR A 622 -41.65 7.12 -27.19
N ILE A 623 -42.87 7.08 -27.74
CA ILE A 623 -43.65 5.85 -27.92
C ILE A 623 -43.59 5.35 -29.37
N GLY A 624 -42.92 6.09 -30.26
CA GLY A 624 -42.86 5.83 -31.69
C GLY A 624 -41.60 5.10 -32.14
N LEU A 625 -40.86 4.49 -31.20
CA LEU A 625 -39.71 3.63 -31.45
C LEU A 625 -39.69 2.52 -30.40
N ASP A 626 -39.01 1.42 -30.73
CA ASP A 626 -38.61 0.44 -29.73
C ASP A 626 -37.64 1.11 -28.74
N VAL A 627 -37.84 0.90 -27.44
CA VAL A 627 -36.94 1.40 -26.38
C VAL A 627 -36.33 0.22 -25.64
N GLU A 628 -35.02 0.28 -25.39
CA GLU A 628 -34.28 -0.78 -24.72
C GLU A 628 -33.90 -0.36 -23.29
N VAL A 629 -33.96 -1.32 -22.36
CA VAL A 629 -33.58 -1.14 -20.96
C VAL A 629 -32.61 -2.25 -20.60
N GLU A 630 -31.39 -1.87 -20.23
CA GLU A 630 -30.33 -2.80 -19.86
C GLU A 630 -30.62 -3.48 -18.51
N LEU A 631 -30.33 -4.77 -18.45
CA LEU A 631 -30.34 -5.60 -17.26
C LEU A 631 -28.92 -6.12 -17.00
N ILE A 632 -28.55 -6.09 -15.72
CA ILE A 632 -27.33 -6.72 -15.22
C ILE A 632 -27.73 -8.00 -14.49
N ARG A 633 -26.84 -9.01 -14.42
CA ARG A 633 -27.15 -10.25 -13.71
C ARG A 633 -27.60 -9.97 -12.27
N GLY A 634 -28.67 -10.62 -11.85
CA GLY A 634 -29.30 -10.45 -10.54
C GLY A 634 -30.62 -9.68 -10.63
N TRP A 635 -31.02 -9.09 -9.50
CA TRP A 635 -32.28 -8.34 -9.40
C TRP A 635 -32.17 -6.96 -10.01
N ASN A 636 -33.16 -6.57 -10.81
CA ASN A 636 -33.22 -5.26 -11.46
C ASN A 636 -34.56 -4.59 -11.14
N MET A 637 -34.50 -3.30 -10.78
CA MET A 637 -35.67 -2.43 -10.64
C MET A 637 -36.01 -1.81 -11.99
N ILE A 638 -37.13 -2.24 -12.58
CA ILE A 638 -37.54 -1.87 -13.95
C ILE A 638 -38.89 -1.17 -13.98
N SER A 639 -39.19 -0.48 -15.08
CA SER A 639 -40.46 0.21 -15.30
C SER A 639 -40.78 0.35 -16.79
N CYS A 640 -41.95 0.88 -17.13
CA CYS A 640 -42.20 1.32 -18.51
C CYS A 640 -41.25 2.49 -18.84
N PRO A 641 -40.47 2.43 -19.93
CA PRO A 641 -39.55 3.50 -20.27
C PRO A 641 -40.25 4.75 -20.81
N ASN A 642 -41.49 4.64 -21.29
CA ASN A 642 -42.29 5.74 -21.82
C ASN A 642 -43.72 5.71 -21.23
N ALA A 643 -44.54 6.69 -21.61
CA ALA A 643 -45.93 6.83 -21.13
C ALA A 643 -46.93 5.86 -21.80
N ARG A 644 -46.53 4.60 -22.06
CA ARG A 644 -47.36 3.55 -22.65
C ARG A 644 -47.46 2.33 -21.73
N ASP A 645 -48.64 1.71 -21.69
CA ASP A 645 -48.82 0.42 -21.05
C ASP A 645 -48.24 -0.72 -21.90
N TYR A 646 -47.60 -1.69 -21.24
CA TYR A 646 -47.07 -2.88 -21.88
C TYR A 646 -47.65 -4.14 -21.25
N THR A 647 -47.99 -5.14 -22.08
CA THR A 647 -48.18 -6.51 -21.60
C THR A 647 -46.81 -7.12 -21.36
N TRP A 648 -46.54 -7.64 -20.16
CA TRP A 648 -45.22 -8.18 -19.79
C TRP A 648 -44.77 -9.30 -20.74
N GLU A 649 -45.68 -10.18 -21.12
CA GLU A 649 -45.39 -11.28 -22.05
C GLU A 649 -45.00 -10.81 -23.46
N ASP A 650 -45.37 -9.59 -23.86
CA ASP A 650 -45.03 -9.00 -25.17
C ASP A 650 -43.72 -8.20 -25.16
N VAL A 651 -43.20 -7.85 -23.97
CA VAL A 651 -41.85 -7.31 -23.84
C VAL A 651 -40.86 -8.35 -24.38
N GLN A 652 -39.88 -7.88 -25.12
CA GLN A 652 -38.91 -8.74 -25.76
C GLN A 652 -37.61 -8.75 -24.96
N ILE A 653 -36.90 -9.86 -25.03
CA ILE A 653 -35.57 -10.02 -24.48
C ILE A 653 -34.56 -10.21 -25.63
N LEU A 654 -33.41 -9.55 -25.53
CA LEU A 654 -32.28 -9.77 -26.40
C LEU A 654 -30.97 -9.72 -25.61
N GLU A 655 -29.98 -10.47 -26.08
CA GLU A 655 -28.61 -10.46 -25.55
C GLU A 655 -27.71 -9.93 -26.66
N SER A 656 -26.84 -8.98 -26.32
CA SER A 656 -25.85 -8.45 -27.25
C SER A 656 -24.44 -8.66 -26.73
N ASP A 657 -23.47 -8.82 -27.63
CA ASP A 657 -22.06 -8.74 -27.27
C ASP A 657 -21.65 -7.29 -26.93
N LEU A 658 -20.43 -7.13 -26.43
CA LEU A 658 -19.85 -5.82 -26.05
C LEU A 658 -19.68 -4.86 -27.24
N GLN A 659 -19.79 -5.34 -28.47
CA GLN A 659 -19.73 -4.56 -29.70
C GLN A 659 -21.14 -4.29 -30.28
N GLY A 660 -22.18 -4.84 -29.67
CA GLY A 660 -23.57 -4.71 -30.08
C GLY A 660 -24.09 -5.72 -31.08
N GLY A 661 -23.32 -6.77 -31.36
CA GLY A 661 -23.77 -7.92 -32.13
C GLY A 661 -24.86 -8.68 -31.38
N LEU A 662 -25.94 -9.04 -32.07
CA LEU A 662 -27.05 -9.80 -31.50
C LEU A 662 -26.61 -11.26 -31.26
N LEU A 663 -26.52 -11.65 -30.00
CA LEU A 663 -26.20 -13.03 -29.58
C LEU A 663 -27.46 -13.88 -29.43
N PHE A 664 -28.56 -13.26 -28.98
CA PHE A 664 -29.84 -13.91 -28.75
C PHE A 664 -31.01 -12.92 -28.86
N GLY A 665 -32.19 -13.41 -29.23
CA GLY A 665 -33.40 -12.60 -29.35
C GLY A 665 -33.50 -11.84 -30.68
N PRO A 666 -34.39 -10.84 -30.80
CA PRO A 666 -35.42 -10.50 -29.83
C PRO A 666 -36.50 -11.58 -29.74
N ILE A 667 -36.79 -12.08 -28.54
CA ILE A 667 -37.84 -13.07 -28.27
C ILE A 667 -38.81 -12.49 -27.23
N ARG A 668 -40.12 -12.67 -27.42
CA ARG A 668 -41.12 -12.27 -26.42
C ARG A 668 -40.95 -13.07 -25.13
N ILE A 669 -41.08 -12.43 -23.97
CA ILE A 669 -40.98 -13.10 -22.67
C ILE A 669 -41.99 -14.24 -22.54
N GLY A 670 -43.22 -14.08 -23.06
CA GLY A 670 -44.23 -15.12 -23.07
C GLY A 670 -43.88 -16.37 -23.91
N ASN A 671 -42.87 -16.28 -24.78
CA ASN A 671 -42.39 -17.39 -25.60
C ASN A 671 -41.14 -18.07 -25.03
N LEU A 672 -40.64 -17.65 -23.86
CA LEU A 672 -39.51 -18.30 -23.21
C LEU A 672 -39.92 -19.68 -22.67
N THR A 673 -39.06 -20.67 -22.89
CA THR A 673 -39.32 -22.07 -22.50
C THR A 673 -38.62 -22.47 -21.20
N ASP A 674 -37.69 -21.65 -20.73
CA ASP A 674 -36.90 -21.83 -19.51
C ASP A 674 -36.42 -20.46 -18.98
N SER A 675 -35.76 -20.44 -17.82
CA SER A 675 -35.23 -19.24 -17.18
C SER A 675 -33.74 -18.99 -17.46
N THR A 676 -33.18 -19.51 -18.56
CA THR A 676 -31.74 -19.39 -18.87
C THR A 676 -31.25 -17.94 -18.93
N TYR A 677 -32.12 -17.02 -19.35
CA TYR A 677 -31.80 -15.61 -19.56
C TYR A 677 -32.39 -14.72 -18.46
N ILE A 678 -33.67 -14.92 -18.15
CA ILE A 678 -34.43 -14.10 -17.20
C ILE A 678 -35.44 -15.00 -16.49
N GLU A 679 -35.75 -14.69 -15.23
CA GLU A 679 -36.94 -15.23 -14.58
C GLU A 679 -38.18 -14.52 -15.16
N PRO A 680 -39.13 -15.25 -15.76
CA PRO A 680 -40.24 -14.64 -16.48
C PRO A 680 -41.29 -13.99 -15.56
N GLU A 681 -41.19 -14.16 -14.24
CA GLU A 681 -42.07 -13.52 -13.27
C GLU A 681 -41.75 -12.03 -13.09
N LEU A 682 -42.77 -11.18 -13.24
CA LEU A 682 -42.70 -9.76 -12.97
C LEU A 682 -43.29 -9.44 -11.60
N TRP A 683 -42.45 -8.88 -10.73
CA TRP A 683 -42.79 -8.63 -9.34
C TRP A 683 -43.19 -7.18 -9.14
N ARG A 684 -44.33 -6.94 -8.48
CA ARG A 684 -44.74 -5.62 -8.02
C ARG A 684 -44.75 -5.57 -6.49
N TRP A 685 -44.65 -4.36 -5.96
CA TRP A 685 -44.86 -4.09 -4.55
C TRP A 685 -46.26 -3.55 -4.29
N GLU A 686 -47.00 -4.21 -3.41
CA GLU A 686 -48.36 -3.78 -3.06
C GLU A 686 -48.71 -4.20 -1.64
N ASN A 687 -49.25 -3.27 -0.84
CA ASN A 687 -49.69 -3.52 0.55
C ASN A 687 -48.63 -4.23 1.42
N GLY A 688 -47.37 -3.75 1.34
CA GLY A 688 -46.28 -4.23 2.20
C GLY A 688 -45.68 -5.58 1.81
N ARG A 689 -45.98 -6.11 0.61
CA ARG A 689 -45.46 -7.39 0.13
C ARG A 689 -45.23 -7.40 -1.38
N TYR A 690 -44.39 -8.34 -1.81
CA TYR A 690 -44.18 -8.63 -3.22
C TYR A 690 -45.26 -9.55 -3.78
N ALA A 691 -45.62 -9.32 -5.05
CA ALA A 691 -46.54 -10.16 -5.83
C ALA A 691 -46.00 -10.39 -7.25
N ALA A 692 -45.91 -11.65 -7.67
CA ALA A 692 -45.29 -12.11 -8.92
C ALA A 692 -46.27 -12.35 -10.09
N ASP A 693 -47.56 -12.09 -9.89
CA ASP A 693 -48.64 -12.33 -10.87
C ASP A 693 -48.90 -11.12 -11.80
N THR A 694 -47.91 -10.25 -11.98
CA THR A 694 -48.06 -9.02 -12.76
C THR A 694 -48.03 -9.33 -14.27
N VAL A 695 -49.14 -9.07 -14.97
CA VAL A 695 -49.25 -9.30 -16.42
C VAL A 695 -49.11 -8.01 -17.23
N ARG A 696 -49.37 -6.85 -16.62
CA ARG A 696 -49.36 -5.54 -17.28
C ARG A 696 -48.45 -4.57 -16.54
N MET A 697 -47.60 -3.91 -17.30
CA MET A 697 -46.78 -2.78 -16.84
C MET A 697 -47.52 -1.49 -17.17
N ILE A 698 -47.79 -0.72 -16.13
CA ILE A 698 -48.40 0.62 -16.18
C ILE A 698 -47.29 1.67 -16.00
N PRO A 699 -47.24 2.75 -16.81
CA PRO A 699 -46.33 3.86 -16.62
C PRO A 699 -46.39 4.45 -15.21
N TYR A 700 -45.28 5.06 -14.79
CA TYR A 700 -45.09 5.68 -13.47
C TYR A 700 -45.01 4.71 -12.28
N ASN A 701 -45.25 3.42 -12.51
CA ASN A 701 -45.06 2.36 -11.52
C ASN A 701 -43.72 1.64 -11.75
N GLY A 702 -43.13 1.14 -10.66
CA GLY A 702 -41.96 0.27 -10.71
C GLY A 702 -42.26 -1.20 -10.45
N TYR A 703 -41.38 -2.06 -10.98
CA TYR A 703 -41.44 -3.51 -10.89
C TYR A 703 -40.04 -4.09 -10.68
N TRP A 704 -39.95 -5.37 -10.37
CA TRP A 704 -38.72 -6.12 -10.28
C TRP A 704 -38.71 -7.30 -11.24
N VAL A 705 -37.54 -7.57 -11.79
CA VAL A 705 -37.26 -8.78 -12.55
C VAL A 705 -35.85 -9.28 -12.23
N LYS A 706 -35.62 -10.60 -12.32
CA LYS A 706 -34.30 -11.19 -12.11
C LYS A 706 -33.69 -11.61 -13.44
N SER A 707 -32.55 -11.02 -13.78
CA SER A 707 -31.72 -11.46 -14.91
C SER A 707 -30.74 -12.55 -14.47
N ASN A 708 -30.55 -13.57 -15.30
CA ASN A 708 -29.55 -14.63 -15.10
C ASN A 708 -28.27 -14.39 -15.94
N ARG A 709 -28.25 -13.32 -16.75
CA ARG A 709 -27.17 -12.93 -17.65
C ARG A 709 -26.77 -11.47 -17.47
N ASP A 710 -25.52 -11.16 -17.80
CA ASP A 710 -25.05 -9.80 -18.00
C ASP A 710 -25.30 -9.37 -19.45
N HIS A 711 -25.37 -8.06 -19.73
CA HIS A 711 -25.61 -7.49 -21.08
C HIS A 711 -26.90 -7.99 -21.76
N LEU A 712 -27.95 -8.10 -20.95
CA LEU A 712 -29.28 -8.49 -21.38
C LEU A 712 -30.18 -7.25 -21.48
N PHE A 713 -31.02 -7.15 -22.49
CA PHE A 713 -31.86 -5.97 -22.68
C PHE A 713 -33.34 -6.36 -22.75
N LEU A 714 -34.17 -5.60 -22.03
CA LEU A 714 -35.61 -5.57 -22.24
C LEU A 714 -35.90 -4.60 -23.38
N LYS A 715 -36.49 -5.10 -24.45
CA LYS A 715 -36.93 -4.32 -25.59
C LYS A 715 -38.43 -4.12 -25.53
N PHE A 716 -38.85 -2.87 -25.40
CA PHE A 716 -40.23 -2.41 -25.33
C PHE A 716 -40.69 -1.98 -26.73
N PRO A 717 -41.48 -2.80 -27.45
CA PRO A 717 -41.71 -2.57 -28.87
C PRO A 717 -42.68 -1.41 -29.15
N GLU A 718 -42.44 -0.66 -30.22
CA GLU A 718 -43.34 0.40 -30.69
C GLU A 718 -44.70 -0.14 -31.14
N THR A 719 -44.73 -1.42 -31.53
CA THR A 719 -45.94 -2.10 -32.03
C THR A 719 -46.79 -2.72 -30.91
N ALA A 720 -46.39 -2.54 -29.64
CA ALA A 720 -47.21 -2.93 -28.49
C ALA A 720 -48.60 -2.29 -28.58
N VAL A 721 -49.64 -3.10 -28.51
CA VAL A 721 -51.04 -2.67 -28.70
C VAL A 721 -51.44 -1.69 -27.58
N SER A 722 -51.91 -0.50 -27.96
CA SER A 722 -52.38 0.52 -27.02
C SER A 722 -53.60 0.08 -26.21
N ALA A 723 -53.79 0.66 -25.01
CA ALA A 723 -54.83 0.39 -24.01
C ALA A 723 -56.31 0.33 -24.50
N GLY A 724 -56.61 0.70 -25.75
CA GLY A 724 -57.97 0.76 -26.29
C GLY A 724 -58.64 -0.57 -26.68
N ASP A 725 -57.87 -1.65 -26.87
CA ASP A 725 -58.39 -2.96 -27.32
C ASP A 725 -58.58 -4.00 -26.20
N PHE A 726 -58.29 -3.61 -24.95
CA PHE A 726 -58.64 -4.40 -23.79
C PHE A 726 -60.15 -4.28 -23.54
N SER A 727 -60.93 -5.16 -24.18
CA SER A 727 -62.36 -5.28 -23.88
C SER A 727 -62.56 -5.37 -22.37
N SER A 728 -63.64 -4.81 -21.86
CA SER A 728 -64.03 -4.83 -20.44
C SER A 728 -64.05 -6.23 -19.80
N ALA A 729 -63.97 -7.30 -20.59
CA ALA A 729 -63.75 -8.67 -20.13
C ALA A 729 -62.33 -8.93 -19.57
N SER A 730 -61.31 -8.18 -20.00
CA SER A 730 -59.93 -8.30 -19.50
C SER A 730 -59.75 -7.72 -18.08
N ARG A 731 -60.48 -6.64 -17.73
CA ARG A 731 -60.59 -6.16 -16.34
C ARG A 731 -61.26 -7.16 -15.39
N VAL A 732 -62.05 -8.09 -15.92
CA VAL A 732 -62.75 -9.12 -15.12
C VAL A 732 -61.93 -10.42 -15.01
N MET A 733 -61.00 -10.66 -15.95
CA MET A 733 -60.06 -11.79 -15.85
C MET A 733 -59.04 -11.61 -14.71
N GLU A 734 -58.81 -10.38 -14.27
CA GLU A 734 -57.97 -10.03 -13.11
C GLU A 734 -58.45 -10.71 -11.79
N GLU A 735 -59.73 -11.11 -11.69
CA GLU A 735 -60.27 -11.82 -10.53
C GLU A 735 -60.45 -13.34 -10.71
N THR A 736 -60.32 -13.91 -11.93
CA THR A 736 -60.75 -15.30 -12.18
C THR A 736 -59.84 -16.21 -13.00
N THR A 737 -58.73 -15.74 -13.56
CA THR A 737 -57.68 -16.67 -14.01
C THR A 737 -56.93 -17.18 -12.80
N SER A 738 -57.21 -18.44 -12.44
CA SER A 738 -56.36 -19.36 -11.68
C SER A 738 -55.00 -18.74 -11.36
N ARG A 739 -54.86 -18.15 -10.17
CA ARG A 739 -53.55 -17.85 -9.58
C ARG A 739 -52.68 -19.06 -9.88
N LYS A 740 -51.65 -18.93 -10.72
CA LYS A 740 -50.58 -19.92 -10.69
C LYS A 740 -50.09 -19.84 -9.26
N GLN A 741 -50.51 -20.81 -8.46
CA GLN A 741 -50.15 -20.91 -7.07
C GLN A 741 -48.71 -21.40 -7.12
N PHE A 742 -47.79 -20.47 -7.38
CA PHE A 742 -46.38 -20.73 -7.31
C PHE A 742 -46.06 -21.13 -5.88
N ASP A 743 -45.28 -22.19 -5.73
CA ASP A 743 -44.81 -22.64 -4.43
C ASP A 743 -43.80 -21.59 -3.93
N MET A 744 -44.35 -20.57 -3.27
CA MET A 744 -43.67 -19.35 -2.82
C MET A 744 -42.43 -19.64 -1.97
N ASP A 745 -42.33 -20.86 -1.43
CA ASP A 745 -41.24 -21.35 -0.59
C ASP A 745 -39.97 -21.72 -1.38
N THR A 746 -40.00 -21.72 -2.72
CA THR A 746 -38.84 -22.10 -3.58
C THR A 746 -38.27 -20.98 -4.44
N MET A 747 -38.96 -19.83 -4.56
CA MET A 747 -38.49 -18.68 -5.32
C MET A 747 -37.83 -17.67 -4.41
N GLU A 748 -36.61 -17.26 -4.75
CA GLU A 748 -35.96 -16.11 -4.12
C GLU A 748 -36.79 -14.85 -4.42
N ALA A 749 -37.17 -14.09 -3.40
CA ALA A 749 -37.92 -12.85 -3.58
C ALA A 749 -36.97 -11.68 -3.91
N PRO A 750 -37.47 -10.60 -4.54
CA PRO A 750 -36.66 -9.40 -4.74
C PRO A 750 -36.14 -8.84 -3.41
N PRO A 751 -35.01 -8.10 -3.41
CA PRO A 751 -34.48 -7.44 -2.22
C PRO A 751 -35.54 -6.57 -1.54
N MET A 752 -35.67 -6.67 -0.23
CA MET A 752 -36.65 -5.87 0.51
C MET A 752 -36.24 -4.39 0.51
N PRO A 753 -37.20 -3.44 0.51
CA PRO A 753 -36.89 -2.02 0.70
C PRO A 753 -36.38 -1.70 2.12
N MET A 754 -36.56 -2.61 3.10
CA MET A 754 -36.11 -2.47 4.50
C MET A 754 -35.55 -3.79 5.07
N GLY A 755 -34.63 -3.69 6.05
CA GLY A 755 -34.08 -4.84 6.79
C GLY A 755 -34.98 -5.29 7.94
N ASN A 756 -34.84 -6.56 8.32
CA ASN A 756 -35.51 -7.13 9.49
C ASN A 756 -34.62 -6.94 10.73
N ASP A 757 -35.23 -6.71 11.90
CA ASP A 757 -34.64 -6.26 13.19
C ASP A 757 -33.60 -7.21 13.85
N SER A 758 -32.93 -8.10 13.09
CA SER A 758 -31.91 -9.02 13.60
C SER A 758 -30.51 -8.60 13.16
N LEU A 759 -29.73 -8.09 14.10
CA LEU A 759 -28.27 -8.06 14.07
C LEU A 759 -27.72 -9.49 13.86
N ASP A 760 -27.62 -9.95 12.61
CA ASP A 760 -26.61 -10.94 12.21
C ASP A 760 -26.46 -11.03 10.68
N SER A 761 -25.20 -10.90 10.25
CA SER A 761 -24.60 -11.34 8.98
C SER A 761 -25.24 -10.93 7.64
N GLY A 762 -24.67 -9.89 7.02
CA GLY A 762 -24.38 -9.80 5.57
C GLY A 762 -25.57 -9.85 4.60
N GLY A 763 -26.13 -8.69 4.23
CA GLY A 763 -27.02 -8.55 3.07
C GLY A 763 -27.80 -7.24 3.00
N GLY A 764 -27.30 -6.27 2.22
CA GLY A 764 -27.96 -5.11 1.59
C GLY A 764 -29.35 -4.64 2.06
N CYS A 765 -29.46 -4.06 3.25
CA CYS A 765 -30.69 -3.41 3.75
C CYS A 765 -30.48 -1.89 3.90
N PHE A 766 -31.32 -1.08 3.27
CA PHE A 766 -31.15 0.38 3.09
C PHE A 766 -31.69 1.24 4.27
N ILE A 767 -32.63 0.73 5.11
CA ILE A 767 -33.38 1.63 6.00
C ILE A 767 -33.57 1.05 7.40
N ASP A 768 -32.75 1.52 8.35
CA ASP A 768 -33.01 1.39 9.80
C ASP A 768 -34.38 1.97 10.12
N ILE A 769 -35.17 1.20 10.86
CA ILE A 769 -36.45 1.61 11.45
C ILE A 769 -36.26 2.96 12.12
N ILE A 770 -37.10 3.95 11.80
CA ILE A 770 -37.11 5.23 12.49
C ILE A 770 -37.59 5.01 13.93
N TYR A 771 -36.69 4.59 14.83
CA TYR A 771 -36.95 4.54 16.25
C TYR A 771 -37.00 5.98 16.79
N LEU A 772 -38.21 6.51 16.95
CA LEU A 772 -38.47 7.61 17.86
C LEU A 772 -38.13 7.14 19.29
N ARG A 773 -37.00 7.58 19.86
CA ARG A 773 -36.96 7.75 21.33
C ARG A 773 -37.75 9.01 21.66
N PRO A 774 -38.79 8.95 22.50
CA PRO A 774 -39.34 10.16 23.10
C PRO A 774 -38.23 10.79 23.96
N ALA A 775 -38.07 12.10 23.85
CA ALA A 775 -37.24 12.85 24.79
C ALA A 775 -37.83 12.68 26.22
N HIS A 776 -37.02 12.11 27.12
CA HIS A 776 -37.22 12.19 28.56
C HIS A 776 -35.93 12.68 29.21
#